data_AF-A0A3D0NH05-F1
#
_entry.id   AF-A0A3D0NH05-F1
#
_cell.length_a   1.000
_cell.length_b   1.000
_cell.length_c   1.000
_cell.angle_alpha   90.00
_cell.angle_beta   90.00
_cell.angle_gamma   90.00
#
_symmetry.space_group_name_H-M   'P 1'
#
loop_
_entity.id
_entity.type
_entity.pdbx_description
1 polymer ?
#
loop_
_entity_poly.entity_id
_entity_poly.type
_entity_poly.pdbx_seq_one_letter_code
_entity_poly.pdbx_strand_id
1 'polypeptide(L)'
;KTGPGPVIPAVAAHHHSESRSITGGFVYRGKHDGLQGKYVYGDYVTGILWALTNEGNELTSLQEIARSTVKVIAFGEDSSGELLVLDYAGGIYKLEGNKIDVDPSAFPLKISETGLFNAEVTPASGVFEYAIAQPQWSDGAIGDRVIALQGEENVMLQRNGTMLYPEGTTLAKTLYLQKAGAEKLTRLETQVMFLENKQWQFYTYAWREDQSDADLVPSKGAIRNVMIDDPLAFKGTREIEWRYHSRNECVTCHNSRSTVLGFVLPQLNGLTAGTGAKHDIALHSLIEDGVIQLVNPVGGKENAHKLAGLKEGLPSFHHGRDGDKAQIVKSYLAANCAHCHQPGGGGNATIDLRFQTEWDAMKLVNHRPTRGSLGIQDARIVSAGDPSGSVLLYRLTTTGLGHMPHLGAQTPDAQTIDLIRQWIDELDSPEAGELVFAVDVDVVNQRGNQPVSKALAMALDALSSARQQSLLAIRQKATGQEPPLELGLYKPFIDPALLPQTLGTNFDSSQILKLQGDSENGRKLFLSTQGIQCKNCHQIGTDGKPVGPSLEDIAKRLGREEILESIVRPSAKIEAKYASYVVETTSGKVFSGVVKERNGKQLVILDAQGKQTAIPAAEVDFVERQDKSLMPDLQVKDLTAQQVADLVEFIKQAK
;
A
#
# COMPACT_ATOMS: atom_id res chain seq x y z
N LYS A 1 46.88 2.80 -15.77
CA LYS A 1 45.68 1.95 -15.89
C LYS A 1 45.09 2.22 -17.26
N THR A 2 45.06 1.23 -18.14
CA THR A 2 44.34 1.27 -19.41
C THR A 2 42.86 1.58 -19.13
N GLY A 3 42.25 2.45 -19.94
CA GLY A 3 40.86 2.89 -19.78
C GLY A 3 39.87 1.73 -19.88
N PRO A 4 38.56 1.96 -19.60
CA PRO A 4 37.57 0.90 -19.70
C PRO A 4 37.60 0.32 -21.12
N GLY A 5 37.74 -1.01 -21.21
CA GLY A 5 37.58 -1.72 -22.46
C GLY A 5 36.18 -1.53 -23.06
N PRO A 6 35.94 -2.03 -24.28
CA PRO A 6 34.62 -1.97 -24.90
C PRO A 6 33.54 -2.50 -23.95
N VAL A 7 32.43 -1.75 -23.82
CA VAL A 7 31.27 -2.16 -23.02
C VAL A 7 30.64 -3.37 -23.70
N ILE A 8 30.67 -4.51 -23.03
CA ILE A 8 30.07 -5.76 -23.53
C ILE A 8 28.61 -5.79 -23.03
N PRO A 9 27.61 -5.91 -23.92
CA PRO A 9 26.23 -6.05 -23.51
C PRO A 9 26.04 -7.32 -22.66
N ALA A 10 25.11 -7.26 -21.70
CA ALA A 10 24.77 -8.42 -20.88
C ALA A 10 24.10 -9.49 -21.73
N VAL A 11 24.48 -10.77 -21.53
CA VAL A 11 23.86 -11.91 -22.20
C VAL A 11 22.40 -12.10 -21.77
N ALA A 12 22.08 -11.81 -20.51
CA ALA A 12 20.71 -11.77 -20.00
C ALA A 12 20.52 -10.58 -19.07
N ALA A 13 19.33 -9.99 -19.09
CA ALA A 13 18.91 -8.93 -18.18
C ALA A 13 17.54 -9.27 -17.61
N HIS A 14 17.35 -9.03 -16.31
CA HIS A 14 16.08 -9.25 -15.63
C HIS A 14 15.40 -7.92 -15.37
N HIS A 15 14.08 -7.90 -15.50
CA HIS A 15 13.31 -6.75 -15.07
C HIS A 15 13.22 -6.72 -13.54
N HIS A 16 13.23 -5.53 -12.92
CA HIS A 16 13.21 -5.42 -11.45
C HIS A 16 11.90 -5.89 -10.78
N SER A 17 10.87 -6.17 -11.58
CA SER A 17 9.64 -6.85 -11.11
C SER A 17 9.83 -8.35 -10.89
N GLU A 18 10.92 -8.90 -11.41
CA GLU A 18 11.24 -10.32 -11.45
C GLU A 18 12.48 -10.62 -10.61
N SER A 19 13.58 -9.89 -10.79
CA SER A 19 14.82 -10.04 -10.00
C SER A 19 15.42 -8.69 -9.61
N ARG A 20 16.09 -8.56 -8.46
CA ARG A 20 16.54 -7.29 -7.88
C ARG A 20 18.05 -7.17 -7.60
N SER A 21 18.74 -8.27 -7.33
CA SER A 21 20.16 -8.31 -7.01
C SER A 21 20.75 -9.66 -7.38
N ILE A 22 21.30 -9.73 -8.59
CA ILE A 22 21.84 -10.96 -9.15
C ILE A 22 23.18 -11.33 -8.51
N THR A 23 23.20 -12.51 -7.92
CA THR A 23 24.39 -13.23 -7.48
C THR A 23 24.75 -14.24 -8.55
N GLY A 24 25.91 -14.07 -9.19
CA GLY A 24 26.41 -15.00 -10.20
C GLY A 24 26.75 -16.37 -9.59
N GLY A 25 26.45 -17.44 -10.33
CA GLY A 25 26.75 -18.80 -9.93
C GLY A 25 27.67 -19.52 -10.92
N PHE A 26 27.34 -20.76 -11.27
CA PHE A 26 28.19 -21.66 -12.05
C PHE A 26 27.43 -22.30 -13.21
N VAL A 27 28.17 -22.73 -14.23
CA VAL A 27 27.65 -23.70 -15.19
C VAL A 27 27.48 -25.03 -14.47
N TYR A 28 26.25 -25.53 -14.39
CA TYR A 28 25.91 -26.69 -13.60
C TYR A 28 26.47 -27.98 -14.23
N ARG A 29 27.15 -28.80 -13.41
CA ARG A 29 27.79 -30.08 -13.78
C ARG A 29 27.45 -31.23 -12.82
N GLY A 30 26.46 -31.01 -11.96
CA GLY A 30 26.04 -31.94 -10.90
C GLY A 30 25.21 -33.10 -11.43
N LYS A 31 24.31 -33.65 -10.62
CA LYS A 31 23.49 -34.83 -11.01
C LYS A 31 22.10 -34.50 -11.54
N HIS A 32 21.68 -33.23 -11.51
CA HIS A 32 20.35 -32.83 -11.94
C HIS A 32 20.21 -32.77 -13.48
N ASP A 33 19.48 -33.74 -14.05
CA ASP A 33 19.35 -33.94 -15.50
C ASP A 33 18.84 -32.70 -16.28
N GLY A 34 17.99 -31.87 -15.68
CA GLY A 34 17.42 -30.67 -16.31
C GLY A 34 18.30 -29.41 -16.32
N LEU A 35 19.45 -29.44 -15.65
CA LEU A 35 20.33 -28.27 -15.46
C LEU A 35 21.70 -28.40 -16.12
N GLN A 36 22.03 -29.58 -16.65
CA GLN A 36 23.36 -29.84 -17.20
C GLN A 36 23.78 -28.82 -18.26
N GLY A 37 24.93 -28.20 -18.06
CA GLY A 37 25.50 -27.20 -18.96
C GLY A 37 24.81 -25.84 -18.93
N LYS A 38 23.76 -25.64 -18.10
CA LYS A 38 23.11 -24.33 -17.92
C LYS A 38 23.88 -23.50 -16.90
N TYR A 39 24.02 -22.20 -17.14
CA TYR A 39 24.56 -21.26 -16.16
C TYR A 39 23.48 -20.93 -15.13
N VAL A 40 23.69 -21.37 -13.90
CA VAL A 40 22.77 -21.14 -12.78
C VAL A 40 23.25 -19.95 -11.97
N TYR A 41 22.32 -19.06 -11.63
CA TYR A 41 22.57 -17.88 -10.80
C TYR A 41 21.31 -17.55 -10.00
N GLY A 42 21.42 -16.65 -9.04
CA GLY A 42 20.33 -16.39 -8.09
C GLY A 42 20.12 -14.93 -7.80
N ASP A 43 19.01 -14.64 -7.14
CA ASP A 43 18.67 -13.31 -6.68
C ASP A 43 18.71 -13.23 -5.15
N TYR A 44 19.45 -12.26 -4.63
CA TYR A 44 19.58 -12.05 -3.19
C TYR A 44 18.26 -11.62 -2.51
N VAL A 45 17.41 -10.88 -3.21
CA VAL A 45 16.21 -10.27 -2.61
C VAL A 45 14.98 -11.15 -2.81
N THR A 46 14.76 -11.65 -4.03
CA THR A 46 13.59 -12.46 -4.38
C THR A 46 13.79 -13.94 -4.08
N GLY A 47 15.03 -14.38 -3.88
CA GLY A 47 15.40 -15.78 -3.65
C GLY A 47 15.14 -16.68 -4.86
N ILE A 48 14.89 -16.08 -6.03
CA ILE A 48 14.70 -16.80 -7.30
C ILE A 48 16.05 -17.29 -7.80
N LEU A 49 16.09 -18.54 -8.24
CA LEU A 49 17.20 -19.15 -8.96
C LEU A 49 16.82 -19.27 -10.43
N TRP A 50 17.75 -18.90 -11.29
CA TRP A 50 17.62 -18.89 -12.73
C TRP A 50 18.63 -19.83 -13.36
N ALA A 51 18.27 -20.40 -14.50
CA ALA A 51 19.18 -21.06 -15.40
C ALA A 51 19.09 -20.44 -16.78
N LEU A 52 20.25 -20.16 -17.39
CA LEU A 52 20.32 -19.71 -18.77
C LEU A 52 21.24 -20.59 -19.62
N THR A 53 20.99 -20.58 -20.92
CA THR A 53 21.90 -21.10 -21.94
C THR A 53 22.12 -20.02 -22.99
N ASN A 54 23.32 -20.00 -23.58
CA ASN A 54 23.69 -19.08 -24.63
C ASN A 54 24.53 -19.79 -25.70
N GLU A 55 24.42 -19.31 -26.94
CA GLU A 55 25.31 -19.66 -28.04
C GLU A 55 26.08 -18.41 -28.44
N GLY A 56 27.38 -18.38 -28.14
CA GLY A 56 28.16 -17.14 -28.24
C GLY A 56 27.65 -16.07 -27.25
N ASN A 57 27.35 -14.86 -27.76
CA ASN A 57 26.81 -13.75 -26.95
C ASN A 57 25.27 -13.65 -27.04
N GLU A 58 24.59 -14.63 -27.62
CA GLU A 58 23.12 -14.63 -27.74
C GLU A 58 22.46 -15.62 -26.77
N LEU A 59 21.44 -15.14 -26.07
CA LEU A 59 20.65 -15.92 -25.12
C LEU A 59 19.72 -16.87 -25.86
N THR A 60 19.83 -18.17 -25.61
CA THR A 60 18.98 -19.21 -26.22
C THR A 60 17.90 -19.72 -25.28
N SER A 61 18.13 -19.66 -23.96
CA SER A 61 17.13 -20.01 -22.95
C SER A 61 17.35 -19.21 -21.67
N LEU A 62 16.25 -18.84 -21.03
CA LEU A 62 16.21 -18.20 -19.72
C LEU A 62 15.03 -18.77 -18.95
N GLN A 63 15.29 -19.43 -17.82
CA GLN A 63 14.29 -20.18 -17.07
C GLN A 63 14.42 -19.91 -15.57
N GLU A 64 13.30 -19.60 -14.91
CA GLU A 64 13.18 -19.67 -13.45
C GLU A 64 13.20 -21.17 -13.04
N ILE A 65 14.18 -21.57 -12.24
CA ILE A 65 14.37 -22.97 -11.86
C ILE A 65 13.96 -23.27 -10.41
N ALA A 66 13.93 -22.25 -9.55
CA ALA A 66 13.40 -22.37 -8.20
C ALA A 66 13.07 -20.98 -7.63
N ARG A 67 12.15 -20.93 -6.68
CA ARG A 67 11.90 -19.77 -5.84
C ARG A 67 12.04 -20.19 -4.39
N SER A 68 12.96 -19.55 -3.68
CA SER A 68 13.34 -19.92 -2.32
C SER A 68 13.27 -18.74 -1.38
N THR A 69 13.33 -19.00 -0.07
CA THR A 69 13.52 -17.97 0.96
C THR A 69 15.00 -17.64 1.20
N VAL A 70 15.92 -18.32 0.48
CA VAL A 70 17.35 -18.16 0.63
C VAL A 70 17.79 -16.83 0.04
N LYS A 71 18.50 -16.02 0.83
CA LYS A 71 19.14 -14.80 0.35
C LYS A 71 20.47 -15.17 -0.28
N VAL A 72 20.43 -15.46 -1.57
CA VAL A 72 21.56 -16.01 -2.32
C VAL A 72 22.72 -15.02 -2.34
N ILE A 73 23.82 -15.33 -1.63
CA ILE A 73 25.02 -14.46 -1.55
C ILE A 73 26.20 -15.00 -2.32
N ALA A 74 26.25 -16.31 -2.53
CA ALA A 74 27.28 -16.97 -3.32
C ALA A 74 26.80 -18.36 -3.75
N PHE A 75 27.54 -18.93 -4.69
CA PHE A 75 27.43 -20.34 -5.03
C PHE A 75 28.78 -21.02 -4.77
N GLY A 76 28.76 -22.35 -4.67
CA GLY A 76 29.94 -23.20 -4.72
C GLY A 76 29.64 -24.48 -5.50
N GLU A 77 30.67 -25.25 -5.80
CA GLU A 77 30.55 -26.61 -6.34
C GLU A 77 31.20 -27.58 -5.34
N ASP A 78 30.58 -28.74 -5.10
CA ASP A 78 31.24 -29.82 -4.36
C ASP A 78 32.19 -30.62 -5.27
N SER A 79 32.86 -31.65 -4.73
CA SER A 79 33.80 -32.49 -5.49
C SER A 79 33.16 -33.29 -6.63
N SER A 80 31.82 -33.37 -6.66
CA SER A 80 31.06 -34.03 -7.73
C SER A 80 30.49 -33.04 -8.76
N GLY A 81 30.78 -31.74 -8.63
CA GLY A 81 30.22 -30.68 -9.48
C GLY A 81 28.79 -30.30 -9.11
N GLU A 82 28.29 -30.75 -7.96
CA GLU A 82 26.96 -30.40 -7.48
C GLU A 82 26.94 -28.97 -6.96
N LEU A 83 25.90 -28.21 -7.33
CA LEU A 83 25.81 -26.79 -7.01
C LEU A 83 25.32 -26.59 -5.58
N LEU A 84 26.11 -25.84 -4.81
CA LEU A 84 25.80 -25.39 -3.47
C LEU A 84 25.41 -23.90 -3.51
N VAL A 85 24.33 -23.54 -2.81
CA VAL A 85 23.81 -22.18 -2.69
C VAL A 85 24.06 -21.68 -1.27
N LEU A 86 24.74 -20.56 -1.11
CA LEU A 86 25.06 -19.97 0.19
C LEU A 86 24.05 -18.87 0.51
N ASP A 87 23.51 -18.94 1.73
CA ASP A 87 22.56 -17.98 2.28
C ASP A 87 23.25 -16.93 3.16
N TYR A 88 22.74 -15.70 3.12
CA TYR A 88 23.17 -14.63 4.00
C TYR A 88 23.04 -14.98 5.48
N ALA A 89 22.04 -15.78 5.86
CA ALA A 89 21.86 -16.24 7.24
C ALA A 89 22.84 -17.36 7.66
N GLY A 90 23.77 -17.76 6.78
CA GLY A 90 24.82 -18.73 7.06
C GLY A 90 24.50 -20.17 6.67
N GLY A 91 23.35 -20.43 6.05
CA GLY A 91 22.98 -21.75 5.53
C GLY A 91 23.70 -22.10 4.21
N ILE A 92 23.91 -23.39 3.98
CA ILE A 92 24.40 -23.95 2.72
C ILE A 92 23.35 -24.95 2.21
N TYR A 93 22.85 -24.70 1.01
CA TYR A 93 21.75 -25.44 0.42
C TYR A 93 22.20 -26.11 -0.88
N LYS A 94 21.48 -27.15 -1.31
CA LYS A 94 21.64 -27.76 -2.63
C LYS A 94 20.32 -27.67 -3.38
N LEU A 95 20.39 -27.62 -4.71
CA LEU A 95 19.20 -27.78 -5.53
C LEU A 95 18.77 -29.24 -5.49
N GLU A 96 17.57 -29.49 -5.00
CA GLU A 96 16.91 -30.78 -5.20
C GLU A 96 15.85 -30.63 -6.27
N GLY A 97 15.81 -31.61 -7.19
CA GLY A 97 14.75 -31.70 -8.17
C GLY A 97 13.42 -31.77 -7.42
N ASN A 98 12.54 -30.84 -7.75
CA ASN A 98 11.25 -30.77 -7.11
C ASN A 98 10.52 -32.08 -7.46
N LYS A 99 10.34 -32.98 -6.49
CA LYS A 99 9.39 -34.09 -6.63
C LYS A 99 8.01 -33.47 -6.52
N ILE A 100 7.63 -32.80 -7.59
CA ILE A 100 6.29 -32.32 -7.78
C ILE A 100 5.46 -33.57 -8.05
N ASP A 101 4.95 -34.17 -6.98
CA ASP A 101 3.83 -35.12 -7.05
C ASP A 101 2.51 -34.38 -7.38
N VAL A 102 2.56 -33.06 -7.61
CA VAL A 102 1.40 -32.20 -7.88
C VAL A 102 1.53 -31.58 -9.27
N ASP A 103 0.95 -32.22 -10.28
CA ASP A 103 0.90 -31.72 -11.66
C ASP A 103 0.71 -30.18 -11.72
N PRO A 104 1.60 -29.38 -12.34
CA PRO A 104 1.42 -27.94 -12.52
C PRO A 104 0.11 -27.57 -13.24
N SER A 105 -0.53 -28.52 -13.93
CA SER A 105 -1.90 -28.39 -14.43
C SER A 105 -2.97 -28.33 -13.33
N ALA A 106 -2.60 -28.61 -12.07
CA ALA A 106 -3.46 -28.64 -10.89
C ALA A 106 -3.49 -27.32 -10.10
N PHE A 107 -2.75 -26.27 -10.51
CA PHE A 107 -2.93 -24.95 -9.88
C PHE A 107 -4.33 -24.40 -10.20
N PRO A 108 -5.13 -23.98 -9.21
CA PRO A 108 -6.52 -23.57 -9.44
C PRO A 108 -6.57 -22.27 -10.24
N LEU A 109 -7.00 -22.36 -11.50
CA LEU A 109 -7.25 -21.21 -12.36
C LEU A 109 -8.63 -20.62 -12.16
N LYS A 110 -9.52 -21.36 -11.48
CA LYS A 110 -10.85 -20.90 -11.07
C LYS A 110 -11.03 -20.98 -9.56
N ILE A 111 -11.92 -20.15 -9.02
CA ILE A 111 -12.21 -20.20 -7.58
C ILE A 111 -12.84 -21.55 -7.19
N SER A 112 -13.64 -22.15 -8.06
CA SER A 112 -14.22 -23.50 -7.87
C SER A 112 -13.17 -24.62 -7.73
N GLU A 113 -11.97 -24.42 -8.27
CA GLU A 113 -10.87 -25.39 -8.22
C GLU A 113 -10.04 -25.27 -6.91
N THR A 114 -10.27 -24.22 -6.11
CA THR A 114 -9.49 -23.97 -4.87
C THR A 114 -9.90 -24.84 -3.68
N GLY A 115 -11.10 -25.41 -3.72
CA GLY A 115 -11.70 -26.12 -2.58
C GLY A 115 -12.21 -25.21 -1.46
N LEU A 116 -12.15 -23.88 -1.60
CA LEU A 116 -12.67 -22.94 -0.59
C LEU A 116 -14.20 -22.92 -0.52
N PHE A 117 -14.86 -23.19 -1.65
CA PHE A 117 -16.31 -23.14 -1.77
C PHE A 117 -16.84 -24.39 -2.48
N ASN A 118 -18.06 -24.79 -2.14
CA ASN A 118 -18.78 -25.83 -2.88
C ASN A 118 -19.43 -25.26 -4.16
N ALA A 119 -20.16 -26.11 -4.90
CA ALA A 119 -20.83 -25.74 -6.15
C ALA A 119 -21.90 -24.65 -6.00
N GLU A 120 -22.42 -24.43 -4.78
CA GLU A 120 -23.39 -23.37 -4.46
C GLU A 120 -22.70 -22.07 -4.00
N VAL A 121 -21.36 -22.05 -4.03
CA VAL A 121 -20.52 -20.95 -3.56
C VAL A 121 -20.74 -20.64 -2.07
N THR A 122 -20.93 -21.69 -1.27
CA THR A 122 -20.87 -21.60 0.19
C THR A 122 -19.57 -22.24 0.69
N PRO A 123 -19.04 -21.82 1.85
CA PRO A 123 -17.79 -22.37 2.39
C PRO A 123 -17.79 -23.89 2.40
N ALA A 124 -16.70 -24.49 1.95
CA ALA A 124 -16.53 -25.93 2.00
C ALA A 124 -16.30 -26.44 3.44
N SER A 125 -16.36 -27.76 3.64
CA SER A 125 -16.02 -28.37 4.93
C SER A 125 -14.58 -28.03 5.33
N GLY A 126 -14.37 -27.57 6.57
CA GLY A 126 -13.06 -27.10 7.05
C GLY A 126 -12.74 -25.65 6.68
N VAL A 127 -13.69 -24.93 6.07
CA VAL A 127 -13.61 -23.51 5.77
C VAL A 127 -14.60 -22.76 6.66
N PHE A 128 -14.09 -21.83 7.45
CA PHE A 128 -14.86 -21.13 8.49
C PHE A 128 -15.07 -19.67 8.09
N GLU A 129 -16.32 -19.22 8.14
CA GLU A 129 -16.64 -17.80 7.96
C GLU A 129 -16.28 -17.00 9.20
N TYR A 130 -15.86 -15.75 8.99
CA TYR A 130 -15.68 -14.82 10.10
C TYR A 130 -16.02 -13.39 9.69
N ALA A 131 -16.57 -12.66 10.64
CA ALA A 131 -16.82 -11.23 10.52
C ALA A 131 -15.65 -10.43 11.13
N ILE A 132 -15.53 -9.18 10.69
CA ILE A 132 -14.58 -8.22 11.25
C ILE A 132 -15.34 -6.97 11.69
N ALA A 133 -14.84 -6.29 12.73
CA ALA A 133 -15.53 -5.14 13.29
C ALA A 133 -15.47 -3.90 12.39
N GLN A 134 -14.29 -3.54 11.87
CA GLN A 134 -14.11 -2.34 11.04
C GLN A 134 -13.58 -2.71 9.65
N PRO A 135 -14.44 -2.75 8.61
CA PRO A 135 -13.99 -2.99 7.26
C PRO A 135 -13.17 -1.83 6.71
N GLN A 136 -12.31 -2.15 5.74
CA GLN A 136 -11.68 -1.14 4.89
C GLN A 136 -12.71 -0.57 3.93
N TRP A 137 -12.67 0.74 3.69
CA TRP A 137 -13.45 1.36 2.63
C TRP A 137 -12.97 0.88 1.27
N SER A 138 -13.89 0.46 0.41
CA SER A 138 -13.60 -0.10 -0.91
C SER A 138 -14.68 0.33 -1.91
N ASP A 139 -14.92 1.64 -1.98
CA ASP A 139 -15.86 2.28 -2.92
C ASP A 139 -17.28 1.70 -2.85
N GLY A 140 -17.78 1.49 -1.63
CA GLY A 140 -19.10 0.92 -1.37
C GLY A 140 -19.15 -0.61 -1.45
N ALA A 141 -18.04 -1.28 -1.79
CA ALA A 141 -18.00 -2.74 -1.73
C ALA A 141 -18.02 -3.24 -0.28
N ILE A 142 -18.78 -4.31 -0.05
CA ILE A 142 -18.77 -5.07 1.20
C ILE A 142 -18.09 -6.42 0.95
N GLY A 143 -17.75 -7.16 1.99
CA GLY A 143 -17.14 -8.46 1.77
C GLY A 143 -17.28 -9.46 2.89
N ASP A 144 -17.41 -10.70 2.47
CA ASP A 144 -17.41 -11.89 3.31
C ASP A 144 -15.99 -12.43 3.38
N ARG A 145 -15.68 -13.12 4.48
CA ARG A 145 -14.34 -13.65 4.71
C ARG A 145 -14.42 -15.07 5.23
N VAL A 146 -13.45 -15.86 4.77
CA VAL A 146 -13.25 -17.22 5.24
C VAL A 146 -11.80 -17.46 5.61
N ILE A 147 -11.59 -18.40 6.53
CA ILE A 147 -10.31 -19.00 6.85
C ILE A 147 -10.41 -20.51 6.64
N ALA A 148 -9.42 -21.10 5.99
CA ALA A 148 -9.28 -22.55 5.84
C ALA A 148 -7.94 -22.98 6.46
N LEU A 149 -7.99 -24.08 7.21
CA LEU A 149 -6.86 -24.68 7.91
C LEU A 149 -6.71 -26.14 7.44
N GLN A 150 -5.47 -26.64 7.42
CA GLN A 150 -5.20 -28.02 7.01
C GLN A 150 -5.28 -28.96 8.21
N GLY A 151 -6.07 -30.04 8.08
CA GLY A 151 -6.18 -31.07 9.13
C GLY A 151 -6.78 -30.53 10.43
N GLU A 152 -6.13 -30.81 11.55
CA GLU A 152 -6.52 -30.38 12.91
C GLU A 152 -5.68 -29.19 13.42
N GLU A 153 -4.95 -28.51 12.53
CA GLU A 153 -4.15 -27.34 12.87
C GLU A 153 -5.03 -26.14 13.27
N ASN A 154 -4.45 -25.21 14.03
CA ASN A 154 -5.15 -24.02 14.51
C ASN A 154 -4.27 -22.77 14.50
N VAL A 155 -4.89 -21.60 14.49
CA VAL A 155 -4.20 -20.33 14.67
C VAL A 155 -3.92 -20.13 16.16
N MET A 156 -2.65 -20.00 16.54
CA MET A 156 -2.30 -19.76 17.94
C MET A 156 -2.40 -18.27 18.26
N LEU A 157 -3.23 -17.92 19.24
CA LEU A 157 -3.29 -16.59 19.83
C LEU A 157 -2.40 -16.54 21.08
N GLN A 158 -1.32 -15.75 20.99
CA GLN A 158 -0.43 -15.49 22.10
C GLN A 158 -1.01 -14.44 23.06
N ARG A 159 -0.54 -14.43 24.31
CA ARG A 159 -1.00 -13.50 25.36
C ARG A 159 -0.78 -12.02 25.02
N ASN A 160 0.22 -11.70 24.20
CA ASN A 160 0.50 -10.35 23.72
C ASN A 160 -0.40 -9.93 22.54
N GLY A 161 -1.33 -10.76 22.09
CA GLY A 161 -2.23 -10.51 20.97
C GLY A 161 -1.68 -10.92 19.60
N THR A 162 -0.48 -11.50 19.54
CA THR A 162 0.09 -12.01 18.29
C THR A 162 -0.62 -13.27 17.83
N MET A 163 -1.00 -13.30 16.54
CA MET A 163 -1.56 -14.45 15.85
C MET A 163 -0.44 -15.20 15.12
N LEU A 164 -0.31 -16.50 15.35
CA LEU A 164 0.61 -17.36 14.61
C LEU A 164 -0.20 -18.33 13.74
N TYR A 165 0.06 -18.28 12.45
CA TYR A 165 -0.67 -19.05 11.45
C TYR A 165 0.12 -20.32 11.08
N PRO A 166 -0.50 -21.50 11.10
CA PRO A 166 0.14 -22.73 10.65
C PRO A 166 0.35 -22.73 9.14
N GLU A 167 1.34 -23.48 8.67
CA GLU A 167 1.61 -23.71 7.25
C GLU A 167 0.33 -24.20 6.54
N GLY A 168 0.08 -23.71 5.33
CA GLY A 168 -1.13 -24.05 4.57
C GLY A 168 -2.38 -23.25 4.95
N THR A 169 -2.30 -22.33 5.92
CA THR A 169 -3.41 -21.41 6.23
C THR A 169 -3.83 -20.64 4.98
N THR A 170 -5.12 -20.68 4.67
CA THR A 170 -5.70 -19.90 3.57
C THR A 170 -6.72 -18.91 4.13
N LEU A 171 -6.60 -17.65 3.74
CA LEU A 171 -7.60 -16.61 4.03
C LEU A 171 -8.16 -16.14 2.69
N ALA A 172 -9.49 -16.03 2.59
CA ALA A 172 -10.12 -15.45 1.42
C ALA A 172 -11.14 -14.38 1.79
N LYS A 173 -11.27 -13.39 0.91
CA LYS A 173 -12.23 -12.29 1.02
C LYS A 173 -12.95 -12.15 -0.32
N THR A 174 -14.26 -12.35 -0.31
CA THR A 174 -15.11 -12.10 -1.49
C THR A 174 -15.72 -10.71 -1.37
N LEU A 175 -15.49 -9.87 -2.37
CA LEU A 175 -16.02 -8.51 -2.44
C LEU A 175 -17.27 -8.47 -3.31
N TYR A 176 -18.27 -7.77 -2.80
CA TYR A 176 -19.57 -7.58 -3.42
C TYR A 176 -19.84 -6.10 -3.61
N LEU A 177 -20.49 -5.76 -4.71
CA LEU A 177 -20.90 -4.39 -5.00
C LEU A 177 -22.33 -4.37 -5.52
N GLN A 178 -23.08 -3.35 -5.11
CA GLN A 178 -24.40 -3.07 -5.66
C GLN A 178 -24.24 -2.32 -6.99
N LYS A 179 -24.40 -3.03 -8.11
CA LYS A 179 -24.39 -2.39 -9.44
C LYS A 179 -25.63 -1.50 -9.60
N ALA A 180 -25.50 -0.41 -10.35
CA ALA A 180 -26.58 0.53 -10.60
C ALA A 180 -27.83 -0.18 -11.14
N GLY A 181 -28.97 0.02 -10.46
CA GLY A 181 -30.25 -0.60 -10.82
C GLY A 181 -30.34 -2.12 -10.64
N ALA A 182 -29.31 -2.78 -10.11
CA ALA A 182 -29.41 -4.19 -9.72
C ALA A 182 -30.19 -4.32 -8.41
N GLU A 183 -31.00 -5.37 -8.27
CA GLU A 183 -31.72 -5.66 -7.01
C GLU A 183 -30.87 -6.41 -5.99
N LYS A 184 -29.82 -7.09 -6.45
CA LYS A 184 -28.95 -7.95 -5.64
C LYS A 184 -27.50 -7.50 -5.76
N LEU A 185 -26.75 -7.72 -4.69
CA LEU A 185 -25.30 -7.56 -4.69
C LEU A 185 -24.66 -8.51 -5.70
N THR A 186 -23.63 -8.02 -6.39
CA THR A 186 -22.86 -8.77 -7.37
C THR A 186 -21.45 -9.03 -6.83
N ARG A 187 -20.99 -10.28 -6.88
CA ARG A 187 -19.60 -10.64 -6.60
C ARG A 187 -18.70 -10.04 -7.67
N LEU A 188 -17.67 -9.31 -7.25
CA LEU A 188 -16.67 -8.74 -8.15
C LEU A 188 -15.38 -9.55 -8.13
N GLU A 189 -14.82 -9.79 -6.95
CA GLU A 189 -13.57 -10.53 -6.81
C GLU A 189 -13.52 -11.37 -5.54
N THR A 190 -12.73 -12.43 -5.56
CA THR A 190 -12.27 -13.13 -4.37
C THR A 190 -10.76 -13.00 -4.27
N GLN A 191 -10.30 -12.33 -3.23
CA GLN A 191 -8.88 -12.17 -2.89
C GLN A 191 -8.48 -13.32 -1.97
N VAL A 192 -7.44 -14.06 -2.33
CA VAL A 192 -6.95 -15.25 -1.62
C VAL A 192 -5.51 -15.04 -1.18
N MET A 193 -5.26 -15.30 0.09
CA MET A 193 -3.94 -15.37 0.70
C MET A 193 -3.67 -16.80 1.14
N PHE A 194 -2.51 -17.35 0.76
CA PHE A 194 -2.12 -18.72 1.10
C PHE A 194 -0.73 -18.72 1.74
N LEU A 195 -0.59 -19.31 2.92
CA LEU A 195 0.70 -19.42 3.61
C LEU A 195 1.45 -20.66 3.14
N GLU A 196 2.52 -20.45 2.37
CA GLU A 196 3.37 -21.50 1.83
C GLU A 196 4.85 -21.19 2.08
N ASN A 197 5.61 -22.17 2.57
CA ASN A 197 7.01 -22.06 2.96
C ASN A 197 7.25 -20.86 3.88
N LYS A 198 6.35 -20.64 4.85
CA LYS A 198 6.35 -19.48 5.76
C LYS A 198 6.25 -18.12 5.05
N GLN A 199 5.76 -18.08 3.81
CA GLN A 199 5.53 -16.86 3.04
C GLN A 199 4.08 -16.79 2.58
N TRP A 200 3.49 -15.60 2.64
CA TRP A 200 2.14 -15.39 2.11
C TRP A 200 2.18 -15.17 0.60
N GLN A 201 1.42 -15.98 -0.12
CA GLN A 201 1.14 -15.84 -1.54
C GLN A 201 -0.21 -15.14 -1.73
N PHE A 202 -0.33 -14.35 -2.80
CA PHE A 202 -1.51 -13.51 -3.06
C PHE A 202 -2.08 -13.81 -4.44
N TYR A 203 -3.37 -14.10 -4.48
CA TYR A 203 -4.11 -14.38 -5.71
C TYR A 203 -5.45 -13.64 -5.69
N THR A 204 -5.92 -13.26 -6.85
CA THR A 204 -7.21 -12.60 -7.02
C THR A 204 -7.96 -13.33 -8.12
N TYR A 205 -9.23 -13.64 -7.89
CA TYR A 205 -10.12 -14.25 -8.86
C TYR A 205 -11.24 -13.25 -9.21
N ALA A 206 -11.44 -12.97 -10.48
CA ALA A 206 -12.49 -12.06 -10.97
C ALA A 206 -13.76 -12.84 -11.30
N TRP A 207 -14.87 -12.49 -10.65
CA TRP A 207 -16.15 -13.15 -10.86
C TRP A 207 -16.75 -12.83 -12.23
N ARG A 208 -17.22 -13.88 -12.91
CA ARG A 208 -17.92 -13.77 -14.19
C ARG A 208 -19.26 -13.04 -14.02
N GLU A 209 -19.75 -12.42 -15.10
CA GLU A 209 -21.04 -11.69 -15.09
C GLU A 209 -22.22 -12.61 -14.72
N ASP A 210 -22.16 -13.90 -15.07
CA ASP A 210 -23.19 -14.89 -14.73
C ASP A 210 -23.13 -15.39 -13.28
N GLN A 211 -22.13 -14.93 -12.49
CA GLN A 211 -21.92 -15.28 -11.08
C GLN A 211 -21.70 -16.78 -10.82
N SER A 212 -21.37 -17.56 -11.86
CA SER A 212 -21.18 -19.01 -11.79
C SER A 212 -19.84 -19.42 -11.21
N ASP A 213 -18.78 -18.66 -11.52
CA ASP A 213 -17.40 -18.94 -11.13
C ASP A 213 -16.56 -17.66 -11.23
N ALA A 214 -15.30 -17.73 -10.82
CA ALA A 214 -14.34 -16.64 -10.92
C ALA A 214 -13.01 -17.12 -11.49
N ASP A 215 -12.44 -16.35 -12.41
CA ASP A 215 -11.20 -16.69 -13.13
C ASP A 215 -9.99 -15.98 -12.51
N LEU A 216 -8.85 -16.66 -12.44
CA LEU A 216 -7.61 -16.10 -11.91
C LEU A 216 -7.19 -14.86 -12.68
N VAL A 217 -7.01 -13.75 -11.95
CA VAL A 217 -6.51 -12.50 -12.48
C VAL A 217 -5.02 -12.63 -12.81
N PRO A 218 -4.55 -12.12 -13.98
CA PRO A 218 -3.13 -12.09 -14.30
C PRO A 218 -2.29 -11.41 -13.20
N SER A 219 -1.05 -11.84 -13.03
CA SER A 219 -0.16 -11.32 -11.97
C SER A 219 0.04 -9.80 -11.98
N LYS A 220 -0.09 -9.16 -13.15
CA LYS A 220 -0.05 -7.70 -13.36
C LYS A 220 -1.32 -6.95 -12.93
N GLY A 221 -2.33 -7.66 -12.43
CA GLY A 221 -3.66 -7.13 -12.13
C GLY A 221 -4.51 -6.95 -13.39
N ALA A 222 -5.72 -6.44 -13.20
CA ALA A 222 -6.69 -6.15 -14.24
C ALA A 222 -7.59 -4.98 -13.84
N ILE A 223 -8.45 -4.53 -14.75
CA ILE A 223 -9.45 -3.47 -14.50
C ILE A 223 -10.79 -3.91 -15.05
N ARG A 224 -11.87 -3.52 -14.37
CA ARG A 224 -13.24 -3.61 -14.87
C ARG A 224 -14.01 -2.34 -14.50
N ASN A 225 -14.70 -1.75 -15.46
CA ASN A 225 -15.57 -0.62 -15.16
C ASN A 225 -16.90 -1.12 -14.61
N VAL A 226 -17.39 -0.47 -13.55
CA VAL A 226 -18.66 -0.83 -12.90
C VAL A 226 -19.47 0.43 -12.68
N MET A 227 -20.73 0.41 -13.11
CA MET A 227 -21.71 1.45 -12.78
C MET A 227 -22.33 1.16 -11.41
N ILE A 228 -22.36 2.15 -10.53
CA ILE A 228 -23.01 2.10 -9.21
C ILE A 228 -24.02 3.23 -9.04
N ASP A 229 -25.01 3.00 -8.18
CA ASP A 229 -25.87 4.07 -7.68
C ASP A 229 -25.09 4.91 -6.65
N ASP A 230 -25.05 6.23 -6.85
CA ASP A 230 -24.35 7.17 -5.98
C ASP A 230 -25.17 8.47 -5.92
N PRO A 231 -25.92 8.72 -4.81
CA PRO A 231 -26.72 9.93 -4.65
C PRO A 231 -25.91 11.24 -4.70
N LEU A 232 -24.61 11.19 -4.43
CA LEU A 232 -23.72 12.35 -4.47
C LEU A 232 -23.25 12.64 -5.90
N ALA A 233 -23.20 11.63 -6.76
CA ALA A 233 -22.86 11.80 -8.16
C ALA A 233 -23.89 12.66 -8.89
N PHE A 234 -23.43 13.44 -9.87
CA PHE A 234 -24.27 14.41 -10.60
C PHE A 234 -25.52 13.79 -11.22
N LYS A 235 -25.41 12.55 -11.74
CA LYS A 235 -26.50 11.81 -12.38
C LYS A 235 -27.20 10.80 -11.45
N GLY A 236 -26.87 10.79 -10.15
CA GLY A 236 -27.32 9.75 -9.21
C GLY A 236 -26.68 8.38 -9.42
N THR A 237 -25.81 8.25 -10.43
CA THR A 237 -25.01 7.06 -10.74
C THR A 237 -23.60 7.49 -11.10
N ARG A 238 -22.63 6.58 -10.91
CA ARG A 238 -21.23 6.82 -11.28
C ARG A 238 -20.60 5.56 -11.85
N GLU A 239 -19.71 5.73 -12.83
CA GLU A 239 -18.78 4.67 -13.25
C GLU A 239 -17.56 4.70 -12.34
N ILE A 240 -17.19 3.55 -11.78
CA ILE A 240 -15.93 3.35 -11.06
C ILE A 240 -15.03 2.41 -11.86
N GLU A 241 -13.73 2.72 -11.91
CA GLU A 241 -12.71 1.82 -12.42
C GLU A 241 -12.33 0.83 -11.30
N TRP A 242 -12.86 -0.40 -11.35
CA TRP A 242 -12.54 -1.42 -10.38
C TRP A 242 -11.17 -2.05 -10.70
N ARG A 243 -10.17 -1.75 -9.86
CA ARG A 243 -8.81 -2.28 -9.98
C ARG A 243 -8.69 -3.62 -9.27
N TYR A 244 -8.47 -4.70 -10.02
CA TYR A 244 -7.94 -5.95 -9.48
C TYR A 244 -6.44 -5.77 -9.30
N HIS A 245 -6.01 -5.71 -8.04
CA HIS A 245 -4.63 -5.42 -7.68
C HIS A 245 -3.66 -6.50 -8.19
N SER A 246 -2.51 -6.07 -8.68
CA SER A 246 -1.39 -6.94 -9.02
C SER A 246 -0.77 -7.54 -7.75
N ARG A 247 -0.02 -8.63 -7.92
CA ARG A 247 0.67 -9.28 -6.80
C ARG A 247 1.65 -8.33 -6.07
N ASN A 248 2.25 -7.40 -6.82
CA ASN A 248 3.14 -6.37 -6.26
C ASN A 248 2.38 -5.25 -5.52
N GLU A 249 1.16 -4.93 -5.96
CA GLU A 249 0.29 -4.01 -5.22
C GLU A 249 -0.14 -4.64 -3.89
N CYS A 250 -0.44 -5.95 -3.84
CA CYS A 250 -0.81 -6.64 -2.61
C CYS A 250 0.24 -6.51 -1.49
N VAL A 251 1.53 -6.72 -1.81
CA VAL A 251 2.63 -6.62 -0.82
C VAL A 251 2.90 -5.18 -0.35
N THR A 252 2.22 -4.18 -0.91
CA THR A 252 2.23 -2.81 -0.37
C THR A 252 1.57 -2.76 1.00
N CYS A 253 0.40 -3.37 1.10
CA CYS A 253 -0.36 -3.42 2.34
C CYS A 253 0.03 -4.64 3.17
N HIS A 254 0.32 -5.77 2.51
CA HIS A 254 0.71 -7.04 3.13
C HIS A 254 2.24 -7.16 3.27
N ASN A 255 2.83 -6.26 4.06
CA ASN A 255 4.27 -6.19 4.28
C ASN A 255 4.69 -6.88 5.60
N SER A 256 5.98 -6.87 5.91
CA SER A 256 6.54 -7.50 7.12
C SER A 256 6.03 -6.90 8.44
N ARG A 257 5.51 -5.67 8.44
CA ARG A 257 4.93 -5.01 9.62
C ARG A 257 3.41 -5.19 9.71
N SER A 258 2.73 -5.54 8.62
CA SER A 258 1.27 -5.77 8.59
C SER A 258 0.89 -6.79 7.53
N THR A 259 1.13 -8.06 7.82
CA THR A 259 0.96 -9.12 6.81
C THR A 259 -0.48 -9.58 6.69
N VAL A 260 -1.20 -9.80 7.79
CA VAL A 260 -2.63 -10.16 7.78
C VAL A 260 -3.43 -8.99 8.34
N LEU A 261 -4.39 -8.48 7.58
CA LEU A 261 -5.09 -7.22 7.90
C LEU A 261 -6.47 -7.44 8.54
N GLY A 262 -7.19 -8.49 8.12
CA GLY A 262 -8.56 -8.77 8.57
C GLY A 262 -8.65 -9.74 9.74
N PHE A 263 -7.85 -10.81 9.74
CA PHE A 263 -7.85 -11.84 10.78
C PHE A 263 -6.86 -11.49 11.89
N VAL A 264 -7.10 -10.38 12.59
CA VAL A 264 -6.26 -9.90 13.70
C VAL A 264 -7.11 -9.68 14.94
N LEU A 265 -6.49 -9.78 16.12
CA LEU A 265 -7.22 -9.71 17.39
C LEU A 265 -8.16 -8.50 17.51
N PRO A 266 -7.76 -7.25 17.21
CA PRO A 266 -8.67 -6.11 17.33
C PRO A 266 -9.92 -6.20 16.44
N GLN A 267 -9.81 -6.82 15.26
CA GLN A 267 -10.92 -7.02 14.34
C GLN A 267 -11.88 -8.11 14.83
N LEU A 268 -11.34 -9.22 15.33
CA LEU A 268 -12.11 -10.37 15.79
C LEU A 268 -12.73 -10.17 17.17
N ASN A 269 -12.09 -9.36 18.01
CA ASN A 269 -12.55 -9.00 19.34
C ASN A 269 -13.50 -7.78 19.33
N GLY A 270 -13.76 -7.19 18.16
CA GLY A 270 -14.69 -6.08 17.98
C GLY A 270 -16.12 -6.53 17.76
N LEU A 271 -17.06 -5.67 18.15
CA LEU A 271 -18.48 -5.89 17.85
C LEU A 271 -18.70 -5.73 16.35
N THR A 272 -19.32 -6.74 15.75
CA THR A 272 -19.63 -6.74 14.33
C THR A 272 -21.02 -6.15 14.09
N ALA A 273 -21.15 -5.30 13.07
CA ALA A 273 -22.44 -4.72 12.70
C ALA A 273 -23.22 -5.67 11.79
N GLY A 274 -24.38 -6.14 12.23
CA GLY A 274 -25.47 -6.52 11.32
C GLY A 274 -25.44 -7.91 10.67
N THR A 275 -25.23 -8.99 11.43
CA THR A 275 -25.99 -10.23 11.19
C THR A 275 -27.10 -10.27 12.25
N GLY A 276 -28.29 -10.79 11.95
CA GLY A 276 -29.46 -10.73 12.84
C GLY A 276 -29.34 -11.45 14.20
N ALA A 277 -28.14 -11.86 14.61
CA ALA A 277 -27.80 -12.29 15.95
C ALA A 277 -27.16 -11.11 16.72
N LYS A 278 -27.43 -11.01 18.02
CA LYS A 278 -26.93 -9.96 18.90
C LYS A 278 -25.43 -9.73 18.68
N HIS A 279 -24.95 -8.47 18.59
CA HIS A 279 -23.57 -8.03 18.90
C HIS A 279 -22.53 -9.15 19.07
N ASP A 280 -22.19 -9.87 17.99
CA ASP A 280 -21.35 -11.07 18.10
C ASP A 280 -19.87 -10.69 17.93
N ILE A 281 -19.05 -11.24 18.81
CA ILE A 281 -17.59 -11.16 18.79
C ILE A 281 -17.08 -12.41 18.08
N ALA A 282 -16.56 -12.25 16.86
CA ALA A 282 -16.10 -13.36 16.02
C ALA A 282 -14.97 -14.19 16.68
N LEU A 283 -14.17 -13.59 17.56
CA LEU A 283 -13.14 -14.30 18.32
C LEU A 283 -13.73 -15.46 19.15
N HIS A 284 -14.93 -15.28 19.71
CA HIS A 284 -15.55 -16.30 20.56
C HIS A 284 -15.95 -17.53 19.76
N SER A 285 -16.67 -17.35 18.65
CA SER A 285 -17.07 -18.47 17.79
C SER A 285 -15.84 -19.19 17.22
N LEU A 286 -14.81 -18.46 16.80
CA LEU A 286 -13.58 -19.05 16.26
C LEU A 286 -12.79 -19.87 17.30
N ILE A 287 -12.88 -19.54 18.60
CA ILE A 287 -12.29 -20.36 19.68
C ILE A 287 -13.14 -21.60 19.94
N GLU A 288 -14.47 -21.46 19.93
CA GLU A 288 -15.41 -22.58 20.11
C GLU A 288 -15.31 -23.61 18.98
N ASP A 289 -15.14 -23.12 17.74
CA ASP A 289 -14.96 -23.93 16.53
C ASP A 289 -13.55 -24.54 16.41
N GLY A 290 -12.63 -24.21 17.32
CA GLY A 290 -11.26 -24.73 17.32
C GLY A 290 -10.32 -24.09 16.29
N VAL A 291 -10.79 -23.07 15.57
CA VAL A 291 -9.98 -22.32 14.59
C VAL A 291 -8.85 -21.53 15.27
N ILE A 292 -9.14 -20.97 16.46
CA ILE A 292 -8.16 -20.24 17.28
C ILE A 292 -7.91 -21.00 18.58
N GLN A 293 -6.64 -21.24 18.89
CA GLN A 293 -6.21 -21.80 20.17
C GLN A 293 -5.46 -20.75 21.01
N LEU A 294 -5.85 -20.63 22.28
CA LEU A 294 -5.14 -19.78 23.25
C LEU A 294 -3.88 -20.51 23.77
N VAL A 295 -2.73 -19.85 23.70
CA VAL A 295 -1.48 -20.40 24.25
C VAL A 295 -1.46 -20.21 25.78
N ASN A 296 -1.50 -21.30 26.55
CA ASN A 296 -1.41 -21.28 28.01
C ASN A 296 0.04 -21.54 28.48
N PRO A 297 0.70 -20.68 29.27
CA PRO A 297 2.16 -20.79 29.48
C PRO A 297 2.63 -21.89 30.44
N VAL A 298 1.77 -22.60 31.18
CA VAL A 298 2.24 -23.54 32.20
C VAL A 298 1.34 -24.77 32.34
N GLY A 299 1.84 -25.92 31.87
CA GLY A 299 1.71 -27.22 32.55
C GLY A 299 0.33 -27.65 33.04
N GLY A 300 -0.66 -27.71 32.16
CA GLY A 300 -1.92 -28.39 32.44
C GLY A 300 -2.74 -28.52 31.17
N LYS A 301 -3.06 -29.76 30.77
CA LYS A 301 -3.95 -30.07 29.63
C LYS A 301 -5.41 -29.63 29.85
N GLU A 302 -5.69 -28.85 30.88
CA GLU A 302 -7.04 -28.45 31.24
C GLU A 302 -7.16 -26.93 31.25
N ASN A 303 -8.16 -26.44 30.50
CA ASN A 303 -8.64 -25.06 30.34
C ASN A 303 -8.14 -24.26 29.12
N ALA A 304 -7.91 -24.90 27.97
CA ALA A 304 -7.80 -24.18 26.67
C ALA A 304 -9.14 -23.57 26.17
N HIS A 305 -10.27 -23.84 26.83
CA HIS A 305 -11.62 -23.49 26.36
C HIS A 305 -12.36 -22.42 27.19
N LYS A 306 -11.75 -21.80 28.21
CA LYS A 306 -12.48 -20.81 29.02
C LYS A 306 -12.22 -19.38 28.53
N LEU A 307 -13.13 -18.91 27.67
CA LEU A 307 -13.37 -17.49 27.35
C LEU A 307 -13.30 -16.57 28.60
N ALA A 308 -13.71 -17.09 29.77
CA ALA A 308 -13.74 -16.38 31.04
C ALA A 308 -12.40 -15.77 31.51
N GLY A 309 -11.27 -16.09 30.86
CA GLY A 309 -9.96 -15.48 31.10
C GLY A 309 -9.54 -14.39 30.11
N LEU A 310 -10.25 -14.21 28.99
CA LEU A 310 -10.07 -13.08 28.08
C LEU A 310 -10.73 -11.86 28.73
N LYS A 311 -9.94 -11.09 29.47
CA LYS A 311 -10.39 -9.91 30.23
C LYS A 311 -11.11 -8.87 29.36
N GLU A 312 -12.01 -8.11 30.00
CA GLU A 312 -12.23 -6.70 29.66
C GLU A 312 -10.88 -5.98 29.49
N GLY A 313 -10.59 -5.44 28.30
CA GLY A 313 -9.35 -4.71 28.01
C GLY A 313 -8.45 -5.27 26.91
N LEU A 314 -8.85 -6.32 26.18
CA LEU A 314 -8.21 -6.65 24.91
C LEU A 314 -8.51 -5.57 23.85
N PRO A 315 -7.57 -5.25 22.95
CA PRO A 315 -7.84 -4.34 21.85
C PRO A 315 -9.06 -4.80 21.04
N SER A 316 -9.93 -3.85 20.68
CA SER A 316 -11.21 -4.12 20.03
C SER A 316 -11.52 -2.95 19.12
N PHE A 317 -11.77 -3.21 17.84
CA PHE A 317 -12.20 -2.18 16.90
C PHE A 317 -13.68 -1.88 17.09
N HIS A 318 -14.03 -0.61 16.87
CA HIS A 318 -15.36 -0.06 16.97
C HIS A 318 -15.83 0.40 15.59
N HIS A 319 -17.11 0.16 15.28
CA HIS A 319 -17.75 0.56 14.03
C HIS A 319 -19.18 1.04 14.30
N GLY A 320 -19.77 1.79 13.35
CA GLY A 320 -21.13 2.29 13.44
C GLY A 320 -21.25 3.67 14.08
N ARG A 321 -22.46 4.05 14.49
CA ARG A 321 -22.79 5.38 15.06
C ARG A 321 -23.01 5.37 16.57
N ASP A 322 -23.17 4.19 17.16
CA ASP A 322 -23.53 4.00 18.56
C ASP A 322 -22.29 3.58 19.37
N GLY A 323 -21.40 4.54 19.66
CA GLY A 323 -20.16 4.31 20.41
C GLY A 323 -19.35 5.58 20.63
N ASP A 324 -18.24 5.46 21.39
CA ASP A 324 -17.28 6.56 21.52
C ASP A 324 -16.70 6.90 20.13
N LYS A 325 -17.04 8.10 19.64
CA LYS A 325 -16.65 8.60 18.33
C LYS A 325 -15.13 8.57 18.14
N ALA A 326 -14.36 8.88 19.19
CA ALA A 326 -12.91 8.83 19.13
C ALA A 326 -12.42 7.40 18.85
N GLN A 327 -13.00 6.39 19.48
CA GLN A 327 -12.63 4.99 19.25
C GLN A 327 -13.04 4.50 17.86
N ILE A 328 -14.18 4.94 17.33
CA ILE A 328 -14.60 4.61 15.96
C ILE A 328 -13.63 5.22 14.94
N VAL A 329 -13.27 6.50 15.11
CA VAL A 329 -12.27 7.16 14.27
C VAL A 329 -10.93 6.43 14.35
N LYS A 330 -10.46 6.09 15.56
CA LYS A 330 -9.22 5.36 15.76
C LYS A 330 -9.23 4.00 15.07
N SER A 331 -10.36 3.29 15.15
CA SER A 331 -10.56 1.99 14.49
C SER A 331 -10.54 2.14 12.96
N TYR A 332 -11.20 3.16 12.42
CA TYR A 332 -11.18 3.47 11.00
C TYR A 332 -9.75 3.74 10.50
N LEU A 333 -9.00 4.60 11.20
CA LEU A 333 -7.61 4.94 10.86
C LEU A 333 -6.71 3.69 10.95
N ALA A 334 -6.92 2.84 11.96
CA ALA A 334 -6.18 1.59 12.09
C ALA A 334 -6.44 0.64 10.92
N ALA A 335 -7.71 0.40 10.58
CA ALA A 335 -8.09 -0.52 9.50
C ALA A 335 -7.68 -0.01 8.11
N ASN A 336 -7.80 1.29 7.86
CA ASN A 336 -7.64 1.89 6.52
C ASN A 336 -6.27 2.51 6.27
N CYS A 337 -5.49 2.82 7.31
CA CYS A 337 -4.27 3.64 7.14
C CYS A 337 -3.03 3.07 7.85
N ALA A 338 -3.17 2.39 8.99
CA ALA A 338 -2.02 2.02 9.84
C ALA A 338 -1.01 1.09 9.16
N HIS A 339 -1.46 0.22 8.25
CA HIS A 339 -0.57 -0.68 7.51
C HIS A 339 0.56 0.07 6.78
N CYS A 340 0.27 1.29 6.27
CA CYS A 340 1.27 2.20 5.72
C CYS A 340 1.79 3.20 6.77
N HIS A 341 0.89 3.74 7.59
CA HIS A 341 1.16 4.82 8.54
C HIS A 341 1.46 4.28 9.94
N GLN A 342 2.57 3.57 10.03
CA GLN A 342 3.18 3.08 11.26
C GLN A 342 4.71 3.05 11.09
N PRO A 343 5.48 2.95 12.19
CA PRO A 343 6.91 2.74 12.11
C PRO A 343 7.29 1.58 11.18
N GLY A 344 8.02 1.88 10.10
CA GLY A 344 8.45 0.88 9.11
C GLY A 344 7.37 0.38 8.14
N GLY A 345 6.16 0.95 8.13
CA GLY A 345 5.05 0.52 7.25
C GLY A 345 5.15 0.99 5.78
N GLY A 346 6.20 1.72 5.41
CA GLY A 346 6.42 2.24 4.06
C GLY A 346 5.68 3.55 3.74
N GLY A 347 4.77 4.01 4.61
CA GLY A 347 4.21 5.35 4.54
C GLY A 347 5.23 6.42 4.95
N ASN A 348 5.20 7.57 4.27
CA ASN A 348 6.18 8.65 4.47
C ASN A 348 5.72 9.76 5.43
N ALA A 349 4.66 9.52 6.21
CA ALA A 349 4.23 10.42 7.28
C ALA A 349 4.74 9.91 8.63
N THR A 350 5.10 10.82 9.52
CA THR A 350 5.65 10.51 10.85
C THR A 350 4.58 10.19 11.89
N ILE A 351 3.40 9.74 11.43
CA ILE A 351 2.26 9.39 12.29
C ILE A 351 2.24 7.89 12.50
N ASP A 352 1.73 7.47 13.66
CA ASP A 352 1.53 6.06 14.01
C ASP A 352 0.04 5.85 14.27
N LEU A 353 -0.64 5.25 13.29
CA LEU A 353 -2.09 5.05 13.32
C LEU A 353 -2.50 3.67 13.86
N ARG A 354 -1.57 2.90 14.42
CA ARG A 354 -1.91 1.61 15.03
C ARG A 354 -2.87 1.85 16.18
N PHE A 355 -3.87 0.97 16.32
CA PHE A 355 -4.96 1.18 17.26
C PHE A 355 -4.51 1.27 18.73
N GLN A 356 -3.48 0.52 19.11
CA GLN A 356 -2.90 0.53 20.44
C GLN A 356 -2.03 1.77 20.73
N THR A 357 -1.73 2.61 19.75
CA THR A 357 -0.92 3.81 19.94
C THR A 357 -1.77 4.88 20.63
N GLU A 358 -1.30 5.44 21.75
CA GLU A 358 -2.00 6.53 22.44
C GLU A 358 -2.07 7.81 21.59
N TRP A 359 -3.13 8.61 21.71
CA TRP A 359 -3.39 9.78 20.84
C TRP A 359 -2.19 10.73 20.72
N ASP A 360 -1.53 11.05 21.84
CA ASP A 360 -0.34 11.94 21.87
C ASP A 360 0.89 11.31 21.19
N ALA A 361 0.98 9.98 21.21
CA ALA A 361 2.03 9.21 20.55
C ALA A 361 1.79 9.05 19.05
N MET A 362 0.53 9.13 18.59
CA MET A 362 0.19 9.04 17.16
C MET A 362 0.75 10.20 16.32
N LYS A 363 1.10 11.32 16.96
CA LYS A 363 1.55 12.57 16.29
C LYS A 363 0.56 13.08 15.25
N LEU A 364 -0.73 12.95 15.54
CA LEU A 364 -1.84 13.24 14.63
C LEU A 364 -2.45 14.63 14.88
N VAL A 365 -3.01 14.84 16.07
CA VAL A 365 -3.76 16.06 16.43
C VAL A 365 -2.81 17.23 16.65
N ASN A 366 -3.08 18.36 16.00
CA ASN A 366 -2.31 19.60 16.04
C ASN A 366 -0.84 19.49 15.62
N HIS A 367 -0.46 18.39 14.96
CA HIS A 367 0.84 18.23 14.33
C HIS A 367 0.87 18.77 12.89
N ARG A 368 2.01 19.29 12.45
CA ARG A 368 2.19 19.78 11.07
C ARG A 368 2.34 18.61 10.08
N PRO A 369 1.73 18.69 8.89
CA PRO A 369 1.89 17.67 7.85
C PRO A 369 3.30 17.69 7.25
N THR A 370 3.85 16.51 6.96
CA THR A 370 5.18 16.37 6.33
C THR A 370 5.16 16.36 4.80
N ARG A 371 3.99 16.15 4.18
CA ARG A 371 3.77 16.07 2.73
C ARG A 371 2.96 17.26 2.21
N GLY A 372 3.40 18.46 2.60
CA GLY A 372 2.83 19.75 2.22
C GLY A 372 1.49 20.08 2.87
N SER A 373 1.12 21.36 2.83
CA SER A 373 -0.12 21.87 3.43
C SER A 373 -1.33 21.80 2.49
N LEU A 374 -1.14 21.41 1.22
CA LEU A 374 -2.19 21.30 0.21
C LEU A 374 -2.99 22.61 0.08
N GLY A 375 -2.30 23.76 0.08
CA GLY A 375 -2.94 25.06 -0.01
C GLY A 375 -3.68 25.51 1.27
N ILE A 376 -3.75 24.68 2.31
CA ILE A 376 -4.32 25.04 3.61
C ILE A 376 -3.30 25.87 4.38
N GLN A 377 -3.70 27.06 4.84
CA GLN A 377 -2.83 27.93 5.62
C GLN A 377 -2.69 27.44 7.07
N ASP A 378 -1.46 27.36 7.57
CA ASP A 378 -1.14 26.80 8.90
C ASP A 378 -1.77 25.41 9.15
N ALA A 379 -1.75 24.58 8.12
CA ALA A 379 -2.38 23.27 8.13
C ALA A 379 -1.87 22.38 9.27
N ARG A 380 -2.77 21.58 9.82
CA ARG A 380 -2.45 20.45 10.72
C ARG A 380 -2.89 19.16 10.07
N ILE A 381 -2.33 18.04 10.50
CA ILE A 381 -2.80 16.72 10.05
C ILE A 381 -4.27 16.57 10.47
N VAL A 382 -4.53 16.80 11.76
CA VAL A 382 -5.86 17.10 12.32
C VAL A 382 -5.76 18.43 13.08
N SER A 383 -6.59 19.40 12.75
CA SER A 383 -6.67 20.70 13.43
C SER A 383 -7.85 20.66 14.40
N ALA A 384 -7.58 20.57 15.70
CA ALA A 384 -8.63 20.47 16.72
C ALA A 384 -9.60 21.65 16.61
N GLY A 385 -10.91 21.39 16.63
CA GLY A 385 -11.97 22.39 16.47
C GLY A 385 -12.10 23.01 15.07
N ASP A 386 -11.28 22.62 14.10
CA ASP A 386 -11.32 23.16 12.73
C ASP A 386 -11.14 22.07 11.65
N PRO A 387 -12.24 21.47 11.19
CA PRO A 387 -12.22 20.52 10.09
C PRO A 387 -11.58 21.06 8.80
N SER A 388 -11.79 22.35 8.50
CA SER A 388 -11.29 22.99 7.26
C SER A 388 -9.77 23.25 7.25
N GLY A 389 -9.15 23.18 8.44
CA GLY A 389 -7.71 23.23 8.65
C GLY A 389 -7.01 21.87 8.65
N SER A 390 -7.77 20.79 8.51
CA SER A 390 -7.28 19.41 8.66
C SER A 390 -6.91 18.77 7.32
N VAL A 391 -5.61 18.52 7.11
CA VAL A 391 -5.12 17.82 5.91
C VAL A 391 -5.69 16.40 5.81
N LEU A 392 -5.95 15.73 6.93
CA LEU A 392 -6.59 14.40 6.93
C LEU A 392 -7.93 14.43 6.18
N LEU A 393 -8.81 15.38 6.51
CA LEU A 393 -10.11 15.51 5.86
C LEU A 393 -9.97 15.88 4.38
N TYR A 394 -9.08 16.82 4.03
CA TYR A 394 -8.81 17.11 2.62
C TYR A 394 -8.46 15.83 1.83
N ARG A 395 -7.56 15.00 2.37
CA ARG A 395 -7.07 13.80 1.68
C ARG A 395 -8.12 12.71 1.53
N LEU A 396 -9.03 12.57 2.51
CA LEU A 396 -10.15 11.63 2.45
C LEU A 396 -11.28 12.12 1.52
N THR A 397 -11.45 13.44 1.39
CA THR A 397 -12.55 14.05 0.61
C THR A 397 -12.21 14.26 -0.86
N THR A 398 -10.96 14.63 -1.19
CA THR A 398 -10.57 14.90 -2.58
C THR A 398 -10.48 13.60 -3.39
N THR A 399 -10.87 13.60 -4.66
CA THR A 399 -10.58 12.53 -5.64
C THR A 399 -9.59 13.00 -6.71
N GLY A 400 -8.84 14.06 -6.40
CA GLY A 400 -7.74 14.56 -7.22
C GLY A 400 -6.44 14.64 -6.42
N LEU A 401 -5.66 15.67 -6.70
CA LEU A 401 -4.33 15.83 -6.11
C LEU A 401 -4.39 15.83 -4.58
N GLY A 402 -3.62 14.91 -3.99
CA GLY A 402 -3.50 14.72 -2.55
C GLY A 402 -4.39 13.61 -1.98
N HIS A 403 -5.25 12.98 -2.79
CA HIS A 403 -6.11 11.88 -2.38
C HIS A 403 -5.34 10.78 -1.64
N MET A 404 -5.92 10.30 -0.53
CA MET A 404 -5.49 9.11 0.18
C MET A 404 -6.69 8.20 0.46
N PRO A 405 -6.50 6.87 0.38
CA PRO A 405 -5.24 6.18 0.07
C PRO A 405 -4.82 6.31 -1.41
N HIS A 406 -3.53 6.09 -1.72
CA HIS A 406 -3.06 6.09 -3.11
C HIS A 406 -3.41 4.81 -3.88
N LEU A 407 -3.76 3.75 -3.15
CA LEU A 407 -4.09 2.42 -3.66
C LEU A 407 -5.42 1.99 -3.03
N GLY A 408 -6.29 1.34 -3.79
CA GLY A 408 -7.62 0.93 -3.33
C GLY A 408 -8.69 1.99 -3.65
N ALA A 409 -9.44 2.40 -2.62
CA ALA A 409 -10.61 3.26 -2.77
C ALA A 409 -10.32 4.55 -3.57
N GLN A 410 -11.24 4.90 -4.47
CA GLN A 410 -11.20 6.10 -5.32
C GLN A 410 -12.31 7.10 -5.01
N THR A 411 -13.28 6.73 -4.16
CA THR A 411 -14.44 7.55 -3.80
C THR A 411 -14.42 7.90 -2.31
N PRO A 412 -14.96 9.08 -1.92
CA PRO A 412 -15.04 9.46 -0.52
C PRO A 412 -16.02 8.57 0.26
N ASP A 413 -15.61 8.10 1.44
CA ASP A 413 -16.52 7.49 2.42
C ASP A 413 -17.31 8.59 3.13
N ALA A 414 -18.44 9.00 2.55
CA ALA A 414 -19.21 10.14 3.03
C ALA A 414 -19.62 10.01 4.50
N GLN A 415 -20.00 8.80 4.95
CA GLN A 415 -20.46 8.59 6.32
C GLN A 415 -19.31 8.69 7.32
N THR A 416 -18.18 8.04 7.03
CA THR A 416 -17.03 8.10 7.92
C THR A 416 -16.35 9.48 7.89
N ILE A 417 -16.30 10.15 6.75
CA ILE A 417 -15.76 11.51 6.65
C ILE A 417 -16.59 12.47 7.50
N ASP A 418 -17.92 12.38 7.48
CA ASP A 418 -18.77 13.21 8.34
C ASP A 418 -18.57 12.88 9.83
N LEU A 419 -18.38 11.60 10.18
CA LEU A 419 -18.05 11.21 11.56
C LEU A 419 -16.69 11.77 12.02
N ILE A 420 -15.65 11.71 11.17
CA ILE A 420 -14.34 12.29 11.46
C ILE A 420 -14.44 13.81 11.57
N ARG A 421 -15.23 14.47 10.70
CA ARG A 421 -15.50 15.91 10.79
C ARG A 421 -16.11 16.27 12.13
N GLN A 422 -17.17 15.58 12.54
CA GLN A 422 -17.83 15.81 13.83
C GLN A 422 -16.90 15.53 15.02
N TRP A 423 -16.00 14.55 14.92
CA TRP A 423 -14.99 14.30 15.95
C TRP A 423 -14.02 15.45 16.06
N ILE A 424 -13.53 15.97 14.93
CA ILE A 424 -12.61 17.11 14.90
C ILE A 424 -13.27 18.37 15.46
N ASP A 425 -14.55 18.62 15.14
CA ASP A 425 -15.33 19.73 15.68
C ASP A 425 -15.46 19.68 17.22
N GLU A 426 -15.46 18.49 17.81
CA GLU A 426 -15.57 18.28 19.27
C GLU A 426 -14.23 18.30 20.01
N LEU A 427 -13.10 18.30 19.30
CA LEU A 427 -11.78 18.37 19.94
C LEU A 427 -11.57 19.78 20.52
N ASP A 428 -11.14 19.83 21.77
CA ASP A 428 -10.72 21.07 22.41
C ASP A 428 -9.58 21.71 21.60
N SER A 429 -9.80 22.94 21.14
CA SER A 429 -8.71 23.77 20.61
C SER A 429 -7.76 24.04 21.77
N PRO A 430 -6.44 23.74 21.65
CA PRO A 430 -5.52 24.05 22.74
C PRO A 430 -5.62 25.55 23.05
N GLU A 431 -5.89 25.88 24.31
CA GLU A 431 -5.74 27.25 24.79
C GLU A 431 -4.34 27.72 24.42
N ALA A 432 -4.22 28.99 24.03
CA ALA A 432 -3.01 29.62 23.47
C ALA A 432 -1.77 29.64 24.41
N GLY A 433 -1.75 28.84 25.48
CA GLY A 433 -0.78 28.88 26.56
C GLY A 433 0.47 28.00 26.40
N GLU A 434 0.42 26.83 25.74
CA GLU A 434 1.58 25.93 25.72
C GLU A 434 1.78 25.22 24.38
N LEU A 435 2.19 25.97 23.36
CA LEU A 435 3.09 25.52 22.29
C LEU A 435 3.62 26.77 21.58
N VAL A 436 4.93 26.96 21.65
CA VAL A 436 5.63 28.12 21.07
C VAL A 436 5.28 28.25 19.58
N PHE A 437 4.87 29.47 19.20
CA PHE A 437 4.16 29.92 17.98
C PHE A 437 2.64 29.76 18.03
N ALA A 438 2.01 30.73 18.70
CA ALA A 438 0.58 31.00 18.72
C ALA A 438 -0.06 30.84 17.33
N VAL A 439 -1.05 29.96 17.24
CA VAL A 439 -2.08 30.07 16.19
C VAL A 439 -2.95 31.24 16.63
N ASP A 440 -2.80 32.37 15.94
CA ASP A 440 -3.63 33.54 16.19
C ASP A 440 -5.10 33.16 15.97
N VAL A 441 -5.99 33.51 16.90
CA VAL A 441 -7.44 33.25 16.76
C VAL A 441 -7.98 33.91 15.47
N ASP A 442 -7.34 35.00 15.05
CA ASP A 442 -7.58 35.67 13.78
C ASP A 442 -7.23 34.80 12.55
N VAL A 443 -6.24 33.90 12.64
CA VAL A 443 -5.89 32.97 11.55
C VAL A 443 -6.98 31.91 11.35
N VAL A 444 -7.57 31.39 12.42
CA VAL A 444 -8.70 30.44 12.33
C VAL A 444 -9.92 31.13 11.71
N ASN A 445 -10.23 32.35 12.16
CA ASN A 445 -11.34 33.15 11.63
C ASN A 445 -11.13 33.59 10.16
N GLN A 446 -9.89 33.86 9.74
CA GLN A 446 -9.56 34.20 8.35
C GLN A 446 -9.44 32.99 7.42
N ARG A 447 -9.23 31.77 7.94
CA ARG A 447 -9.05 30.54 7.16
C ARG A 447 -10.26 30.17 6.30
N GLY A 448 -11.48 30.51 6.75
CA GLY A 448 -12.70 30.34 5.96
C GLY A 448 -12.75 31.14 4.65
N ASN A 449 -11.85 32.12 4.49
CA ASN A 449 -11.72 32.91 3.25
C ASN A 449 -10.63 32.36 2.31
N GLN A 450 -9.85 31.36 2.73
CA GLN A 450 -8.86 30.72 1.86
C GLN A 450 -9.55 29.79 0.86
N PRO A 451 -9.17 29.82 -0.43
CA PRO A 451 -9.85 29.07 -1.48
C PRO A 451 -10.00 27.57 -1.20
N VAL A 452 -8.91 26.90 -0.81
CA VAL A 452 -8.93 25.45 -0.54
C VAL A 452 -9.72 25.11 0.72
N SER A 453 -9.54 25.83 1.83
CA SER A 453 -10.30 25.57 3.07
C SER A 453 -11.79 25.81 2.88
N LYS A 454 -12.17 26.83 2.10
CA LYS A 454 -13.57 27.08 1.72
C LYS A 454 -14.12 25.96 0.84
N ALA A 455 -13.37 25.51 -0.17
CA ALA A 455 -13.78 24.39 -1.00
C ALA A 455 -13.94 23.10 -0.19
N LEU A 456 -13.03 22.86 0.76
CA LEU A 456 -13.09 21.71 1.67
C LEU A 456 -14.34 21.79 2.54
N ALA A 457 -14.62 22.93 3.17
CA ALA A 457 -15.82 23.11 3.97
C ALA A 457 -17.10 22.86 3.14
N MET A 458 -17.17 23.38 1.92
CA MET A 458 -18.30 23.14 1.02
C MET A 458 -18.45 21.65 0.63
N ALA A 459 -17.34 20.97 0.35
CA ALA A 459 -17.34 19.55 0.02
C ALA A 459 -17.75 18.68 1.22
N LEU A 460 -17.25 18.98 2.42
CA LEU A 460 -17.64 18.31 3.67
C LEU A 460 -19.14 18.48 3.95
N ASP A 461 -19.67 19.69 3.78
CA ASP A 461 -21.12 19.94 3.89
C ASP A 461 -21.91 19.13 2.86
N ALA A 462 -21.43 19.04 1.62
CA ALA A 462 -22.08 18.27 0.56
C ALA A 462 -22.10 16.76 0.80
N LEU A 463 -21.09 16.22 1.51
CA LEU A 463 -21.06 14.83 1.96
C LEU A 463 -22.04 14.55 3.10
N SER A 464 -22.41 15.56 3.88
CA SER A 464 -23.37 15.42 4.97
C SER A 464 -24.80 15.35 4.42
N SER A 465 -25.57 14.33 4.84
CA SER A 465 -26.97 14.15 4.42
C SER A 465 -27.90 15.30 4.84
N ALA A 466 -27.47 16.14 5.79
CA ALA A 466 -28.22 17.25 6.34
C ALA A 466 -28.17 18.53 5.48
N ARG A 467 -27.26 18.65 4.49
CA ARG A 467 -26.97 19.95 3.82
C ARG A 467 -26.86 19.87 2.30
N GLN A 468 -27.95 19.46 1.63
CA GLN A 468 -28.02 19.45 0.15
C GLN A 468 -27.79 20.81 -0.53
N GLN A 469 -27.86 21.94 0.20
CA GLN A 469 -27.61 23.28 -0.35
C GLN A 469 -26.18 23.44 -0.88
N SER A 470 -25.17 22.93 -0.16
CA SER A 470 -23.77 23.01 -0.60
C SER A 470 -23.54 22.15 -1.84
N LEU A 471 -24.16 20.97 -1.90
CA LEU A 471 -24.14 20.12 -3.09
C LEU A 471 -24.72 20.83 -4.33
N LEU A 472 -25.89 21.46 -4.19
CA LEU A 472 -26.50 22.25 -5.26
C LEU A 472 -25.62 23.44 -5.67
N ALA A 473 -25.04 24.15 -4.70
CA ALA A 473 -24.16 25.28 -4.96
C ALA A 473 -22.89 24.88 -5.73
N ILE A 474 -22.28 23.74 -5.37
CA ILE A 474 -21.13 23.18 -6.10
C ILE A 474 -21.55 22.87 -7.54
N ARG A 475 -22.64 22.14 -7.74
CA ARG A 475 -23.14 21.75 -9.07
C ARG A 475 -23.45 22.94 -9.98
N GLN A 476 -23.91 24.06 -9.42
CA GLN A 476 -24.24 25.26 -10.19
C GLN A 476 -23.04 26.13 -10.55
N LYS A 477 -22.02 26.17 -9.67
CA LYS A 477 -20.90 27.11 -9.79
C LYS A 477 -19.65 26.47 -10.40
N ALA A 478 -19.50 25.16 -10.25
CA ALA A 478 -18.30 24.49 -10.70
C ALA A 478 -18.19 24.49 -12.23
N THR A 479 -17.01 24.83 -12.74
CA THR A 479 -16.74 24.94 -14.17
C THR A 479 -15.86 23.81 -14.70
N GLY A 480 -15.22 23.04 -13.81
CA GLY A 480 -14.19 22.07 -14.17
C GLY A 480 -12.82 22.69 -14.46
N GLN A 481 -12.72 24.03 -14.36
CA GLN A 481 -11.50 24.82 -14.59
C GLN A 481 -10.92 25.41 -13.31
N GLU A 482 -11.44 25.01 -12.14
CA GLU A 482 -10.91 25.39 -10.84
C GLU A 482 -9.44 24.97 -10.71
N PRO A 483 -8.68 25.62 -9.80
CA PRO A 483 -7.35 25.15 -9.50
C PRO A 483 -7.37 23.69 -9.01
N PRO A 484 -6.32 22.90 -9.27
CA PRO A 484 -6.37 21.44 -9.14
C PRO A 484 -6.75 20.89 -7.76
N LEU A 485 -6.45 21.62 -6.67
CA LEU A 485 -6.77 21.16 -5.31
C LEU A 485 -8.27 21.29 -5.01
N GLU A 486 -8.85 22.44 -5.35
CA GLU A 486 -10.27 22.74 -5.24
C GLU A 486 -11.09 21.85 -6.18
N LEU A 487 -10.62 21.69 -7.43
CA LEU A 487 -11.27 20.81 -8.39
C LEU A 487 -11.38 19.38 -7.85
N GLY A 488 -10.32 18.85 -7.23
CA GLY A 488 -10.31 17.52 -6.63
C GLY A 488 -11.40 17.31 -5.57
N LEU A 489 -11.75 18.35 -4.82
CA LEU A 489 -12.82 18.31 -3.82
C LEU A 489 -14.23 18.38 -4.44
N TYR A 490 -14.37 18.98 -5.62
CA TYR A 490 -15.67 19.09 -6.32
C TYR A 490 -15.93 17.97 -7.31
N LYS A 491 -14.89 17.31 -7.83
CA LYS A 491 -14.95 16.16 -8.75
C LYS A 491 -16.04 15.14 -8.40
N PRO A 492 -16.25 14.74 -7.12
CA PRO A 492 -17.27 13.75 -6.80
C PRO A 492 -18.71 14.18 -7.11
N PHE A 493 -18.98 15.49 -7.23
CA PHE A 493 -20.33 16.06 -7.21
C PHE A 493 -20.81 16.64 -8.53
N ILE A 494 -19.88 16.91 -9.45
CA ILE A 494 -20.13 17.70 -10.67
C ILE A 494 -20.18 16.82 -11.91
N ASP A 495 -20.63 17.36 -13.05
CA ASP A 495 -20.73 16.61 -14.30
C ASP A 495 -19.33 16.15 -14.76
N PRO A 496 -19.08 14.83 -14.93
CA PRO A 496 -17.81 14.32 -15.44
C PRO A 496 -17.41 14.91 -16.79
N ALA A 497 -18.36 15.38 -17.61
CA ALA A 497 -18.08 16.03 -18.89
C ALA A 497 -17.31 17.36 -18.75
N LEU A 498 -17.33 17.99 -17.56
CA LEU A 498 -16.55 19.19 -17.26
C LEU A 498 -15.11 18.88 -16.85
N LEU A 499 -14.82 17.62 -16.49
CA LEU A 499 -13.53 17.26 -15.90
C LEU A 499 -12.45 17.04 -16.96
N PRO A 500 -11.21 17.49 -16.71
CA PRO A 500 -10.09 17.15 -17.58
C PRO A 500 -9.82 15.63 -17.51
N GLN A 501 -9.50 15.05 -18.66
CA GLN A 501 -9.12 13.64 -18.74
C GLN A 501 -7.72 13.43 -18.14
N THR A 502 -7.69 12.92 -16.90
CA THR A 502 -6.45 12.57 -16.20
C THR A 502 -5.97 11.17 -16.59
N LEU A 503 -4.71 10.84 -16.30
CA LEU A 503 -4.11 9.55 -16.60
C LEU A 503 -4.78 8.38 -15.86
N GLY A 504 -5.28 8.61 -14.64
CA GLY A 504 -5.80 7.54 -13.79
C GLY A 504 -4.71 6.56 -13.35
N THR A 505 -5.13 5.40 -12.85
CA THR A 505 -4.21 4.36 -12.33
C THR A 505 -3.63 3.47 -13.41
N ASN A 506 -4.20 3.48 -14.62
CA ASN A 506 -3.76 2.66 -15.74
C ASN A 506 -3.70 3.49 -17.02
N PHE A 507 -2.49 3.91 -17.36
CA PHE A 507 -2.23 4.67 -18.57
C PHE A 507 -1.10 4.05 -19.38
N ASP A 508 -1.18 4.23 -20.69
CA ASP A 508 -0.15 3.83 -21.62
C ASP A 508 0.89 4.96 -21.77
N SER A 509 2.05 4.77 -21.14
CA SER A 509 3.19 5.70 -21.22
C SER A 509 3.61 6.01 -22.66
N SER A 510 3.38 5.10 -23.61
CA SER A 510 3.71 5.32 -25.03
C SER A 510 2.87 6.43 -25.66
N GLN A 511 1.65 6.69 -25.15
CA GLN A 511 0.83 7.81 -25.62
C GLN A 511 1.39 9.14 -25.14
N ILE A 512 1.93 9.19 -23.92
CA ILE A 512 2.56 10.40 -23.36
C ILE A 512 3.82 10.76 -24.15
N LEU A 513 4.61 9.76 -24.55
CA LEU A 513 5.83 9.98 -25.34
C LEU A 513 5.58 10.53 -26.74
N LYS A 514 4.37 10.34 -27.30
CA LYS A 514 3.97 10.91 -28.59
C LYS A 514 3.61 12.40 -28.49
N LEU A 515 3.37 12.92 -27.29
CA LEU A 515 3.02 14.32 -27.08
C LEU A 515 4.26 15.22 -27.10
N GLN A 516 4.11 16.41 -27.66
CA GLN A 516 5.12 17.45 -27.57
C GLN A 516 4.92 18.20 -26.25
N GLY A 517 5.90 18.11 -25.35
CA GLY A 517 5.85 18.80 -24.06
C GLY A 517 6.23 20.27 -24.17
N ASP A 518 5.64 21.09 -23.29
CA ASP A 518 5.98 22.49 -23.05
C ASP A 518 6.81 22.62 -21.75
N SER A 519 8.05 23.06 -21.89
CA SER A 519 9.00 23.19 -20.78
C SER A 519 8.59 24.24 -19.74
N GLU A 520 7.91 25.32 -20.14
CA GLU A 520 7.44 26.34 -19.20
C GLU A 520 6.29 25.83 -18.33
N ASN A 521 5.36 25.07 -18.92
CA ASN A 521 4.29 24.43 -18.17
C ASN A 521 4.83 23.34 -17.24
N GLY A 522 5.79 22.54 -17.72
CA GLY A 522 6.49 21.55 -16.89
C GLY A 522 7.21 22.20 -15.70
N ARG A 523 7.82 23.37 -15.89
CA ARG A 523 8.46 24.14 -14.81
C ARG A 523 7.44 24.57 -13.75
N LYS A 524 6.26 25.05 -14.16
CA LYS A 524 5.19 25.43 -13.22
C LYS A 524 4.75 24.24 -12.37
N LEU A 525 4.59 23.07 -13.00
CA LEU A 525 4.24 21.81 -12.31
C LEU A 525 5.34 21.38 -11.31
N PHE A 526 6.61 21.45 -11.72
CA PHE A 526 7.75 21.11 -10.85
C PHE A 526 7.84 22.02 -9.62
N LEU A 527 7.68 23.33 -9.82
CA LEU A 527 7.77 24.34 -8.76
C LEU A 527 6.52 24.42 -7.88
N SER A 528 5.42 23.82 -8.31
CA SER A 528 4.16 23.86 -7.59
C SER A 528 4.31 23.27 -6.18
N THR A 529 3.85 24.03 -5.18
CA THR A 529 3.69 23.55 -3.81
C THR A 529 2.42 22.72 -3.65
N GLN A 530 1.57 22.69 -4.69
CA GLN A 530 0.30 21.99 -4.76
C GLN A 530 0.45 20.76 -5.69
N GLY A 531 0.11 19.56 -5.22
CA GLY A 531 0.17 18.33 -6.03
C GLY A 531 1.46 17.51 -5.90
N ILE A 532 2.11 17.22 -7.03
CA ILE A 532 3.23 16.26 -7.17
C ILE A 532 4.49 16.64 -6.37
N GLN A 533 4.70 17.93 -6.04
CA GLN A 533 5.74 18.39 -5.12
C GLN A 533 7.16 17.86 -5.42
N CYS A 534 7.52 17.69 -6.70
CA CYS A 534 8.83 17.17 -7.11
C CYS A 534 9.99 17.97 -6.50
N LYS A 535 9.83 19.31 -6.38
CA LYS A 535 10.78 20.23 -5.74
C LYS A 535 11.13 19.88 -4.29
N ASN A 536 10.26 19.17 -3.55
CA ASN A 536 10.54 18.78 -2.17
C ASN A 536 11.64 17.73 -2.06
N CYS A 537 11.90 16.98 -3.13
CA CYS A 537 12.92 15.93 -3.13
C CYS A 537 14.00 16.13 -4.19
N HIS A 538 13.71 16.84 -5.27
CA HIS A 538 14.60 17.00 -6.41
C HIS A 538 15.03 18.45 -6.59
N GLN A 539 16.27 18.63 -7.02
CA GLN A 539 16.90 19.93 -7.23
C GLN A 539 17.16 20.19 -8.72
N ILE A 540 16.90 21.42 -9.17
CA ILE A 540 17.35 22.02 -10.44
C ILE A 540 17.94 23.39 -10.09
N GLY A 541 19.23 23.62 -10.36
CA GLY A 541 19.93 24.81 -9.89
C GLY A 541 19.78 25.02 -8.37
N THR A 542 19.22 26.16 -7.97
CA THR A 542 18.91 26.47 -6.55
C THR A 542 17.50 26.08 -6.13
N ASP A 543 16.66 25.62 -7.06
CA ASP A 543 15.27 25.26 -6.79
C ASP A 543 15.17 23.80 -6.34
N GLY A 544 14.73 23.61 -5.08
CA GLY A 544 14.38 22.30 -4.54
C GLY A 544 15.31 21.82 -3.45
N LYS A 545 15.25 20.52 -3.13
CA LYS A 545 16.07 19.90 -2.09
C LYS A 545 16.87 18.72 -2.64
N PRO A 546 18.07 18.44 -2.11
CA PRO A 546 18.92 17.33 -2.56
C PRO A 546 18.60 16.02 -1.81
N VAL A 547 17.33 15.60 -1.80
CA VAL A 547 16.92 14.32 -1.19
C VAL A 547 17.12 13.18 -2.18
N GLY A 548 16.53 13.32 -3.37
CA GLY A 548 16.72 12.48 -4.55
C GLY A 548 17.80 13.03 -5.49
N PRO A 549 17.95 12.44 -6.69
CA PRO A 549 18.92 12.89 -7.68
C PRO A 549 18.69 14.33 -8.16
N SER A 550 19.81 15.02 -8.44
CA SER A 550 19.80 16.27 -9.20
C SER A 550 19.17 16.01 -10.57
N LEU A 551 18.20 16.82 -10.95
CA LEU A 551 17.53 16.65 -12.22
C LEU A 551 18.37 17.16 -13.40
N GLU A 552 19.37 18.01 -13.16
CA GLU A 552 20.37 18.38 -14.18
C GLU A 552 21.27 17.18 -14.53
N ASP A 553 21.63 16.37 -13.54
CA ASP A 553 22.38 15.13 -13.77
C ASP A 553 21.52 14.09 -14.51
N ILE A 554 20.23 13.98 -14.13
CA ILE A 554 19.28 13.11 -14.81
C ILE A 554 19.08 13.55 -16.27
N ALA A 555 18.91 14.84 -16.54
CA ALA A 555 18.75 15.39 -17.87
C ALA A 555 19.93 15.06 -18.80
N LYS A 556 21.15 15.05 -18.26
CA LYS A 556 22.38 14.68 -18.98
C LYS A 556 22.48 13.19 -19.29
N ARG A 557 21.97 12.33 -18.39
CA ARG A 557 22.14 10.86 -18.46
C ARG A 557 21.00 10.13 -19.16
N LEU A 558 19.75 10.57 -18.99
CA LEU A 558 18.55 9.82 -19.39
C LEU A 558 17.81 10.47 -20.56
N GLY A 559 17.22 9.65 -21.43
CA GLY A 559 16.27 10.06 -22.46
C GLY A 559 14.87 10.37 -21.91
N ARG A 560 13.98 10.91 -22.75
CA ARG A 560 12.59 11.24 -22.35
C ARG A 560 11.82 10.01 -21.85
N GLU A 561 11.99 8.87 -22.51
CA GLU A 561 11.36 7.60 -22.13
C GLU A 561 11.81 7.13 -20.74
N GLU A 562 13.12 7.15 -20.47
CA GLU A 562 13.67 6.72 -19.18
C GLU A 562 13.29 7.68 -18.04
N ILE A 563 13.21 8.99 -18.31
CA ILE A 563 12.71 9.99 -17.36
C ILE A 563 11.23 9.72 -17.03
N LEU A 564 10.40 9.51 -18.06
CA LEU A 564 9.00 9.18 -17.88
C LEU A 564 8.85 7.90 -17.04
N GLU A 565 9.55 6.84 -17.40
CA GLU A 565 9.52 5.57 -16.66
C GLU A 565 9.92 5.75 -15.19
N SER A 566 10.93 6.57 -14.92
CA SER A 566 11.35 6.88 -13.55
C SER A 566 10.30 7.66 -12.75
N ILE A 567 9.47 8.47 -13.41
CA ILE A 567 8.38 9.21 -12.76
C ILE A 567 7.17 8.32 -12.51
N VAL A 568 6.81 7.49 -13.49
CA VAL A 568 5.60 6.68 -13.43
C VAL A 568 5.80 5.43 -12.57
N ARG A 569 7.04 4.94 -12.48
CA ARG A 569 7.42 3.72 -11.75
C ARG A 569 8.72 3.96 -10.96
N PRO A 570 8.72 4.85 -9.96
CA PRO A 570 9.93 5.28 -9.25
C PRO A 570 10.63 4.16 -8.48
N SER A 571 9.91 3.10 -8.11
CA SER A 571 10.50 1.93 -7.45
C SER A 571 11.08 0.91 -8.44
N ALA A 572 10.92 1.08 -9.75
CA ALA A 572 11.41 0.14 -10.76
C ALA A 572 12.94 0.13 -10.88
N LYS A 573 13.60 1.28 -10.66
CA LYS A 573 15.07 1.37 -10.71
C LYS A 573 15.54 2.42 -9.72
N ILE A 574 16.06 1.97 -8.59
CA ILE A 574 16.54 2.85 -7.51
C ILE A 574 18.07 2.78 -7.49
N GLU A 575 18.76 3.88 -7.79
CA GLU A 575 20.21 3.95 -7.63
C GLU A 575 20.58 3.71 -6.15
N ALA A 576 21.62 2.92 -5.89
CA ALA A 576 21.98 2.49 -4.53
C ALA A 576 22.13 3.64 -3.52
N LYS A 577 22.64 4.80 -3.95
CA LYS A 577 22.81 6.01 -3.12
C LYS A 577 21.49 6.72 -2.75
N TYR A 578 20.37 6.36 -3.36
CA TYR A 578 19.03 6.88 -3.05
C TYR A 578 18.08 5.78 -2.56
N ALA A 579 18.59 4.56 -2.32
CA ALA A 579 17.81 3.51 -1.70
C ALA A 579 17.31 3.97 -0.33
N SER A 580 16.04 3.74 -0.05
CA SER A 580 15.46 4.01 1.26
C SER A 580 15.85 2.91 2.23
N TYR A 581 16.04 3.26 3.49
CA TYR A 581 16.35 2.36 4.58
C TYR A 581 15.44 2.65 5.76
N VAL A 582 15.05 1.60 6.46
CA VAL A 582 14.45 1.68 7.80
C VAL A 582 15.52 1.33 8.81
N VAL A 583 15.71 2.19 9.81
CA VAL A 583 16.68 2.02 10.89
C VAL A 583 15.93 1.99 12.20
N GLU A 584 16.10 0.90 12.94
CA GLU A 584 15.54 0.73 14.28
C GLU A 584 16.66 0.87 15.31
N THR A 585 16.41 1.64 16.37
CA THR A 585 17.36 1.81 17.46
C THR A 585 17.10 0.82 18.58
N THR A 586 18.11 0.58 19.42
CA THR A 586 18.00 -0.24 20.64
C THR A 586 16.98 0.29 21.64
N SER A 587 16.61 1.57 21.53
CA SER A 587 15.53 2.20 22.29
C SER A 587 14.14 2.09 21.62
N GLY A 588 14.03 1.34 20.52
CA GLY A 588 12.79 1.16 19.75
C GLY A 588 12.37 2.35 18.87
N LYS A 589 13.26 3.33 18.61
CA LYS A 589 12.95 4.43 17.68
C LYS A 589 13.19 3.96 16.26
N VAL A 590 12.29 4.33 15.35
CA VAL A 590 12.40 3.97 13.93
C VAL A 590 12.59 5.22 13.09
N PHE A 591 13.60 5.19 12.22
CA PHE A 591 13.91 6.20 11.23
C PHE A 591 13.73 5.61 9.84
N SER A 592 13.26 6.42 8.89
CA SER A 592 13.13 6.02 7.48
C SER A 592 13.69 7.10 6.58
N GLY A 593 14.53 6.71 5.62
CA GLY A 593 15.14 7.65 4.70
C GLY A 593 16.37 7.10 3.98
N VAL A 594 17.11 7.99 3.31
CA VAL A 594 18.34 7.64 2.59
C VAL A 594 19.51 7.66 3.56
N VAL A 595 20.32 6.60 3.61
CA VAL A 595 21.58 6.60 4.37
C VAL A 595 22.59 7.51 3.66
N LYS A 596 22.98 8.61 4.31
CA LYS A 596 24.01 9.54 3.80
C LYS A 596 25.41 9.18 4.28
N GLU A 597 25.51 8.60 5.47
CA GLU A 597 26.77 8.20 6.08
C GLU A 597 26.54 6.97 6.95
N ARG A 598 27.48 6.01 6.90
CA ARG A 598 27.53 4.89 7.83
C ARG A 598 28.98 4.56 8.13
N ASN A 599 29.37 4.67 9.39
CA ASN A 599 30.71 4.32 9.87
C ASN A 599 30.64 3.74 11.29
N GLY A 600 31.80 3.43 11.87
CA GLY A 600 31.87 2.81 13.20
C GLY A 600 31.41 3.70 14.37
N LYS A 601 31.11 4.98 14.13
CA LYS A 601 30.62 5.91 15.17
C LYS A 601 29.13 6.21 15.02
N GLN A 602 28.65 6.35 13.80
CA GLN A 602 27.28 6.78 13.54
C GLN A 602 26.73 6.29 12.20
N LEU A 603 25.40 6.33 12.09
CA LEU A 603 24.62 6.20 10.88
C LEU A 603 23.78 7.47 10.71
N VAL A 604 23.92 8.15 9.57
CA VAL A 604 23.15 9.37 9.25
C VAL A 604 22.06 9.05 8.23
N ILE A 605 20.80 9.21 8.65
CA ILE A 605 19.61 9.09 7.79
C ILE A 605 19.17 10.48 7.34
N LEU A 606 18.96 10.67 6.04
CA LEU A 606 18.22 11.79 5.47
C LEU A 606 16.77 11.36 5.22
N ASP A 607 15.82 11.92 5.96
CA ASP A 607 14.41 11.64 5.77
C ASP A 607 13.82 12.37 4.54
N ALA A 608 12.56 12.05 4.21
CA ALA A 608 11.84 12.66 3.09
C ALA A 608 11.57 14.17 3.28
N GLN A 609 11.79 14.74 4.46
CA GLN A 609 11.67 16.18 4.72
C GLN A 609 12.98 16.91 4.44
N GLY A 610 14.06 16.16 4.20
CA GLY A 610 15.42 16.67 4.03
C GLY A 610 16.14 16.90 5.35
N LYS A 611 15.63 16.36 6.47
CA LYS A 611 16.30 16.43 7.77
C LYS A 611 17.28 15.26 7.89
N GLN A 612 18.49 15.58 8.31
CA GLN A 612 19.50 14.59 8.64
C GLN A 612 19.44 14.27 10.13
N THR A 613 19.43 12.98 10.46
CA THR A 613 19.52 12.50 11.84
C THR A 613 20.71 11.57 11.96
N ALA A 614 21.68 11.95 12.80
CA ALA A 614 22.79 11.09 13.18
C ALA A 614 22.36 10.19 14.33
N ILE A 615 22.50 8.88 14.13
CA ILE A 615 22.19 7.83 15.08
C ILE A 615 23.52 7.21 15.49
N PRO A 616 23.90 7.21 16.78
CA PRO A 616 25.11 6.54 17.24
C PRO A 616 25.11 5.07 16.81
N ALA A 617 26.24 4.56 16.29
CA ALA A 617 26.31 3.19 15.79
C ALA A 617 25.99 2.14 16.87
N ALA A 618 26.27 2.45 18.13
CA ALA A 618 25.92 1.62 19.30
C ALA A 618 24.41 1.62 19.62
N GLU A 619 23.67 2.60 19.13
CA GLU A 619 22.21 2.68 19.29
C GLU A 619 21.47 2.04 18.11
N VAL A 620 22.15 1.68 17.02
CA VAL A 620 21.52 1.02 15.87
C VAL A 620 21.33 -0.46 16.18
N ASP A 621 20.08 -0.91 16.21
CA ASP A 621 19.72 -2.32 16.39
C ASP A 621 19.63 -3.02 15.04
N PHE A 622 18.83 -2.47 14.11
CA PHE A 622 18.62 -3.04 12.79
C PHE A 622 18.58 -1.99 11.68
N VAL A 623 19.07 -2.35 10.49
CA VAL A 623 19.05 -1.51 9.29
C VAL A 623 18.57 -2.34 8.12
N GLU A 624 17.42 -1.97 7.57
CA GLU A 624 16.78 -2.68 6.46
C GLU A 624 16.72 -1.82 5.21
N ARG A 625 17.30 -2.30 4.11
CA ARG A 625 17.08 -1.67 2.80
C ARG A 625 15.64 -1.92 2.37
N GLN A 626 14.94 -0.85 1.99
CA GLN A 626 13.61 -0.93 1.42
C GLN A 626 13.67 -1.09 -0.09
N ASP A 627 12.73 -1.84 -0.64
CA ASP A 627 12.59 -2.01 -2.09
C ASP A 627 11.72 -0.94 -2.75
N LYS A 628 11.13 -0.05 -1.95
CA LYS A 628 10.34 1.08 -2.40
C LYS A 628 11.15 2.36 -2.39
N SER A 629 10.94 3.18 -3.42
CA SER A 629 11.51 4.53 -3.50
C SER A 629 10.85 5.46 -2.49
N LEU A 630 11.57 6.51 -2.07
CA LEU A 630 10.97 7.64 -1.33
C LEU A 630 10.06 8.50 -2.24
N MET A 631 10.24 8.39 -3.56
CA MET A 631 9.33 8.94 -4.55
C MET A 631 8.08 8.03 -4.64
N PRO A 632 6.86 8.56 -4.41
CA PRO A 632 5.64 7.75 -4.39
C PRO A 632 5.25 7.18 -5.76
N ASP A 633 4.77 5.95 -5.79
CA ASP A 633 4.11 5.39 -6.98
C ASP A 633 2.79 6.14 -7.29
N LEU A 634 2.35 6.09 -8.55
CA LEU A 634 1.13 6.73 -9.05
C LEU A 634 1.04 8.25 -8.79
N GLN A 635 2.17 8.91 -8.53
CA GLN A 635 2.21 10.33 -8.20
C GLN A 635 1.61 11.22 -9.31
N VAL A 636 1.62 10.77 -10.57
CA VAL A 636 1.09 11.52 -11.72
C VAL A 636 -0.32 11.11 -12.16
N LYS A 637 -1.01 10.21 -11.44
CA LYS A 637 -2.33 9.68 -11.85
C LYS A 637 -3.38 10.78 -12.05
N ASP A 638 -3.28 11.86 -11.29
CA ASP A 638 -4.23 12.98 -11.30
C ASP A 638 -3.83 14.09 -12.29
N LEU A 639 -2.75 13.90 -13.06
CA LEU A 639 -2.33 14.80 -14.14
C LEU A 639 -2.88 14.32 -15.48
N THR A 640 -3.00 15.23 -16.45
CA THR A 640 -3.28 14.87 -17.84
C THR A 640 -2.02 14.34 -18.52
N ALA A 641 -2.19 13.58 -19.62
CA ALA A 641 -1.06 13.11 -20.43
C ALA A 641 -0.17 14.26 -20.90
N GLN A 642 -0.75 15.41 -21.28
CA GLN A 642 -0.01 16.59 -21.68
C GLN A 642 0.80 17.18 -20.53
N GLN A 643 0.24 17.29 -19.32
CA GLN A 643 0.95 17.79 -18.15
C GLN A 643 2.17 16.94 -17.80
N VAL A 644 2.07 15.61 -17.96
CA VAL A 644 3.21 14.72 -17.75
C VAL A 644 4.24 14.87 -18.87
N ALA A 645 3.82 15.03 -20.13
CA ALA A 645 4.73 15.32 -21.24
C ALA A 645 5.48 16.64 -21.04
N ASP A 646 4.79 17.68 -20.57
CA ASP A 646 5.36 18.99 -20.22
C ASP A 646 6.42 18.85 -19.11
N LEU A 647 6.10 18.11 -18.04
CA LEU A 647 7.03 17.86 -16.94
C LEU A 647 8.29 17.11 -17.39
N VAL A 648 8.12 16.06 -18.22
CA VAL A 648 9.24 15.30 -18.78
C VAL A 648 10.11 16.18 -19.66
N GLU A 649 9.51 17.04 -20.49
CA GLU A 649 10.26 17.97 -21.36
C GLU A 649 11.05 18.98 -20.52
N PHE A 650 10.42 19.58 -19.50
CA PHE A 650 11.10 20.48 -18.57
C PHE A 650 12.31 19.82 -17.89
N ILE A 651 12.13 18.61 -17.36
CA ILE A 651 13.23 17.86 -16.72
C ILE A 651 14.32 17.57 -17.74
N LYS A 652 13.97 17.17 -18.97
CA LYS A 652 14.96 16.85 -20.01
C LYS A 652 15.77 18.07 -20.45
N GLN A 653 15.19 19.27 -20.35
CA GLN A 653 15.83 20.53 -20.68
C GLN A 653 16.57 21.18 -19.50
N ALA A 654 16.51 20.62 -18.29
CA ALA A 654 17.27 21.12 -17.15
C ALA A 654 18.78 21.04 -17.45
N LYS A 655 19.46 22.19 -17.51
CA LYS A 655 20.88 22.30 -17.89
C LYS A 655 21.72 22.89 -16.78
#